data_AF-A0A397DGH6-F1
#
_entry.id   AF-A0A397DGH6-F1
#
_cell.length_a   1.000
_cell.length_b   1.000
_cell.length_c   1.000
_cell.angle_alpha   90.00
_cell.angle_beta   90.00
_cell.angle_gamma   90.00
#
_symmetry.space_group_name_H-M   'P 1'
#
loop_
_entity.id
_entity.type
_entity.pdbx_description
1 polymer ?
#
loop_
_entity_poly.entity_id
_entity_poly.type
_entity_poly.pdbx_seq_one_letter_code
_entity_poly.pdbx_strand_id
1 'polypeptide(L)'
;MVKVLLSGDVGGNWDALHARVEKLHTSAHGPFDVVLCAGFSDVSANAIRAWPLPVYVLGGLGDQPKNTSTNLHVVSENSVHTISGLHVAFLADPEAVQSFRSALTAQPVDLLITTDYPQGFDQLVSVEQIPSSLQRSIAEAVEMAVPRYHIAATHGLFYQRLPYVTTHGATRRVTRFIGLGQVGVSPDKDKKWMHALNLDVFSSSASVEIPAGTTQSPFEATKRLRQDAIAFQPRKRPGLSAEKAQQLMQQSSQGSKQHSFYDHTQHARLPNRQECWFCLSTPTVEMHLISQCTLRDGSIGNEAYLAIPKGPIVPDHALIVPIQHTASMTTISAAARAEVNQFKAALTAYVYMEAFHNEGTKYKVDFTPLPDGAEIEASEYLLVECPSPPTRLLHTVHGKHYMQFGRDAVAALLNMPRRGNWKRTTSLSSILVSVFAVCLLCQAVLFRNIFSAVADLQHDDDHRAHLRSVAAAATWSDLVEAGIDNSTSHSTRASSQNTTEPTGPSGSASKSIDALLPFNSNASVSLASVVEPTTTSNYAPLSSAAASPSSSLHPWTVADVSFDRVMDADTRGVFVSKFASAPRGIVMCMHTRMVPMGVSLIQELRALGNIDPVQVFYCLPNELSSTDVTLLTGLGNVEVVDLCSVLVTSRVFADHGVASRFQNFWLKPLALVFSPFPNVLLVDVDTIFLHDPALLWTSSPVVDTGTLFFHDRVLDFSQFLNQDVGPDDGQTFIQVFFDTFPYAAVNLTRPAAISDTMRRSMVWNKHTAHEQDSSVVLIDKTRAGPHVLETLWYLVTVKRFQDQITFSWGDKEAFWLAFELAGIPYAFSPWNCGVVSLPDDAALHPTTLCGSLAQYWPDLNKNDVFFVNGNAVVNVYRLGDGRHTDWAARAASLVAAIPKLVTPRHTRHPTSQNRQGLDQTCLLGEGATDIPPAFQDIAERRIRRGQAIEDRAAKNDSMWVNTVHDLGQLHTLKLVRQRC
;
A
#
# COMPACT_ATOMS: atom_id res chain seq x y z
N MET A 1 -6.36 -27.11 38.89
CA MET A 1 -6.49 -25.75 38.35
C MET A 1 -5.76 -24.80 39.29
N VAL A 2 -4.76 -24.09 38.77
CA VAL A 2 -3.88 -23.16 39.49
C VAL A 2 -4.45 -21.74 39.34
N LYS A 3 -4.68 -21.06 40.46
CA LYS A 3 -5.16 -19.68 40.50
C LYS A 3 -3.97 -18.72 40.51
N VAL A 4 -3.73 -18.08 39.37
CA VAL A 4 -2.61 -17.16 39.15
C VAL A 4 -3.11 -15.72 39.22
N LEU A 5 -2.45 -14.89 40.01
CA LEU A 5 -2.67 -13.44 40.01
C LEU A 5 -1.56 -12.77 39.21
N LEU A 6 -1.93 -11.97 38.22
CA LEU A 6 -1.02 -11.21 37.37
C LEU A 6 -1.03 -9.75 37.79
N SER A 7 0.16 -9.16 37.90
CA SER A 7 0.36 -7.74 38.13
C SER A 7 1.12 -7.11 36.97
N GLY A 8 0.80 -5.86 36.66
CA GLY A 8 1.60 -5.02 35.79
C GLY A 8 2.76 -4.35 36.52
N ASP A 9 3.28 -3.27 35.93
CA ASP A 9 4.51 -2.60 36.35
C ASP A 9 4.43 -2.13 37.80
N VAL A 10 5.30 -2.68 38.65
CA VAL A 10 5.29 -2.43 40.10
C VAL A 10 5.98 -1.12 40.42
N GLY A 11 7.06 -0.77 39.69
CA GLY A 11 7.94 0.34 40.04
C GLY A 11 8.30 0.31 41.53
N GLY A 12 8.06 1.42 42.23
CA GLY A 12 8.21 1.51 43.69
C GLY A 12 6.94 1.29 44.51
N ASN A 13 5.79 0.96 43.90
CA ASN A 13 4.47 0.96 44.54
C ASN A 13 4.12 -0.36 45.28
N TRP A 14 5.07 -0.87 46.06
CA TRP A 14 4.96 -2.18 46.72
C TRP A 14 3.82 -2.29 47.74
N ASP A 15 3.56 -1.25 48.53
CA ASP A 15 2.47 -1.25 49.53
C ASP A 15 1.08 -1.36 48.87
N ALA A 16 0.90 -0.73 47.70
CA ALA A 16 -0.36 -0.78 46.96
C ALA A 16 -0.62 -2.17 46.37
N LEU A 17 0.42 -2.83 45.84
CA LEU A 17 0.36 -4.22 45.40
C LEU A 17 0.02 -5.14 46.58
N HIS A 18 0.76 -5.02 47.69
CA HIS A 18 0.62 -5.86 48.87
C HIS A 18 -0.80 -5.81 49.45
N ALA A 19 -1.32 -4.61 49.71
CA ALA A 19 -2.67 -4.42 50.24
C ALA A 19 -3.76 -5.00 49.32
N ARG A 20 -3.57 -4.93 48.00
CA ARG A 20 -4.54 -5.46 47.04
C ARG A 20 -4.48 -6.99 46.95
N VAL A 21 -3.28 -7.56 46.97
CA VAL A 21 -3.05 -9.01 46.96
C VAL A 21 -3.64 -9.64 48.21
N GLU A 22 -3.37 -9.10 49.40
CA GLU A 22 -3.95 -9.59 50.66
C GLU A 22 -5.48 -9.60 50.59
N LYS A 23 -6.07 -8.46 50.21
CA LYS A 23 -7.52 -8.33 50.09
C LYS A 23 -8.14 -9.35 49.13
N LEU A 24 -7.51 -9.60 47.98
CA LEU A 24 -8.01 -10.56 46.99
C LEU A 24 -7.80 -12.00 47.44
N HIS A 25 -6.66 -12.30 48.05
CA HIS A 25 -6.33 -13.64 48.55
C HIS A 25 -7.27 -14.08 49.67
N THR A 26 -7.69 -13.17 50.55
CA THR A 26 -8.67 -13.44 51.61
C THR A 26 -10.13 -13.30 51.16
N SER A 27 -10.38 -12.89 49.90
CA SER A 27 -11.74 -12.75 49.36
C SER A 27 -12.31 -14.09 48.85
N ALA A 28 -13.60 -14.10 48.48
CA ALA A 28 -14.25 -15.25 47.85
C ALA A 28 -13.59 -15.71 46.54
N HIS A 29 -12.76 -14.87 45.91
CA HIS A 29 -12.04 -15.22 44.69
C HIS A 29 -10.72 -15.96 44.96
N GLY A 30 -10.16 -15.82 46.16
CA GLY A 30 -8.98 -16.57 46.62
C GLY A 30 -9.32 -18.00 47.08
N PRO A 31 -8.39 -18.71 47.72
CA PRO A 31 -6.95 -18.38 47.80
C PRO A 31 -6.29 -18.47 46.42
N PHE A 32 -5.25 -17.66 46.19
CA PHE A 32 -4.42 -17.71 44.97
C PHE A 32 -3.14 -18.51 45.24
N ASP A 33 -2.61 -19.17 44.22
CA ASP A 33 -1.42 -20.03 44.35
C ASP A 33 -0.11 -19.27 44.12
N VAL A 34 -0.11 -18.24 43.25
CA VAL A 34 1.07 -17.43 42.92
C VAL A 34 0.69 -16.05 42.40
N VAL A 35 1.55 -15.05 42.64
CA VAL A 35 1.53 -13.75 41.97
C VAL A 35 2.70 -13.64 40.99
N LEU A 36 2.44 -13.26 39.74
CA LEU A 36 3.45 -13.00 38.70
C LEU A 36 3.37 -11.54 38.26
N CYS A 37 4.46 -10.79 38.41
CA CYS A 37 4.53 -9.38 38.03
C CYS A 37 5.31 -9.22 36.71
N ALA A 38 4.68 -8.55 35.74
CA ALA A 38 5.30 -8.11 34.48
C ALA A 38 5.73 -6.64 34.58
N GLY A 39 6.58 -6.17 33.67
CA GLY A 39 7.11 -4.80 33.71
C GLY A 39 8.29 -4.62 34.68
N PHE A 40 8.64 -3.37 34.94
CA PHE A 40 9.75 -3.02 35.82
C PHE A 40 9.35 -3.11 37.31
N SER A 41 10.30 -3.48 38.17
CA SER A 41 10.11 -3.54 39.63
C SER A 41 11.34 -2.97 40.33
N ASP A 42 11.17 -1.89 41.09
CA ASP A 42 12.25 -1.29 41.88
C ASP A 42 12.40 -2.05 43.21
N VAL A 43 13.26 -3.07 43.20
CA VAL A 43 13.54 -3.89 44.39
C VAL A 43 14.56 -3.26 45.35
N SER A 44 15.07 -2.07 45.05
CA SER A 44 16.01 -1.33 45.90
C SER A 44 15.34 -0.59 47.08
N ALA A 45 14.00 -0.55 47.09
CA ALA A 45 13.19 0.07 48.12
C ALA A 45 13.42 -0.55 49.52
N ASN A 46 13.61 0.30 50.55
CA ASN A 46 14.22 -0.09 51.83
C ASN A 46 13.37 -0.97 52.78
N ALA A 47 12.16 -1.44 52.42
CA ALA A 47 11.41 -2.43 53.20
C ALA A 47 10.25 -3.07 52.40
N ILE A 48 10.50 -4.20 51.72
CA ILE A 48 9.41 -5.02 51.14
C ILE A 48 8.86 -5.95 52.23
N ARG A 49 7.54 -5.90 52.45
CA ARG A 49 6.84 -6.71 53.47
C ARG A 49 6.87 -8.20 53.12
N ALA A 50 6.67 -9.06 54.12
CA ALA A 50 6.48 -10.50 53.91
C ALA A 50 5.20 -10.77 53.11
N TRP A 51 5.27 -11.73 52.18
CA TRP A 51 4.16 -12.07 51.29
C TRP A 51 3.42 -13.32 51.75
N PRO A 52 2.07 -13.32 51.74
CA PRO A 52 1.28 -14.47 52.16
C PRO A 52 1.31 -15.65 51.17
N LEU A 53 1.82 -15.44 49.95
CA LEU A 53 1.97 -16.44 48.90
C LEU A 53 3.19 -16.13 48.02
N PRO A 54 3.69 -17.08 47.20
CA PRO A 54 4.80 -16.85 46.29
C PRO A 54 4.53 -15.69 45.31
N VAL A 55 5.47 -14.75 45.22
CA VAL A 55 5.45 -13.60 44.31
C VAL A 55 6.71 -13.58 43.47
N TYR A 56 6.58 -13.53 42.16
CA TYR A 56 7.70 -13.48 41.21
C TYR A 56 7.73 -12.15 40.48
N VAL A 57 8.90 -11.52 40.43
CA VAL A 57 9.11 -10.22 39.77
C VAL A 57 10.35 -10.25 38.88
N LEU A 58 10.36 -9.43 37.82
CA LEU A 58 11.53 -9.22 36.97
C LEU A 58 12.43 -8.13 37.58
N GLY A 59 13.73 -8.40 37.67
CA GLY A 59 14.74 -7.45 38.21
C GLY A 59 15.99 -7.38 37.34
N GLY A 60 16.87 -6.42 37.61
CA GLY A 60 18.16 -6.27 36.93
C GLY A 60 19.25 -7.22 37.46
N LEU A 61 20.34 -7.36 36.72
CA LEU A 61 21.48 -8.19 37.12
C LEU A 61 22.15 -7.59 38.38
N GLY A 62 22.15 -8.33 39.49
CA GLY A 62 22.70 -7.88 40.78
C GLY A 62 21.67 -7.30 41.74
N ASP A 63 20.41 -7.20 41.34
CA ASP A 63 19.32 -6.78 42.20
C ASP A 63 18.97 -7.89 43.22
N GLN A 64 19.33 -7.66 44.49
CA GLN A 64 18.93 -8.51 45.60
C GLN A 64 18.27 -7.66 46.68
N PRO A 65 17.10 -8.05 47.20
CA PRO A 65 16.44 -7.30 48.25
C PRO A 65 17.31 -7.30 49.52
N LYS A 66 17.54 -6.13 50.11
CA LYS A 66 18.36 -5.98 51.34
C LYS A 66 17.85 -6.77 52.54
N ASN A 67 16.56 -7.14 52.54
CA ASN A 67 15.92 -8.03 53.50
C ASN A 67 15.12 -9.09 52.72
N THR A 68 15.44 -10.37 52.89
CA THR A 68 14.71 -11.48 52.27
C THR A 68 13.37 -11.69 52.96
N SER A 69 12.32 -11.03 52.45
CA SER A 69 10.94 -11.39 52.78
C SER A 69 10.66 -12.82 52.33
N THR A 70 10.07 -13.66 53.19
CA THR A 70 9.60 -15.00 52.82
C THR A 70 8.63 -14.90 51.63
N ASN A 71 8.81 -15.75 50.61
CA ASN A 71 7.97 -15.90 49.41
C ASN A 71 8.12 -14.85 48.29
N LEU A 72 9.08 -13.91 48.34
CA LEU A 72 9.40 -13.05 47.19
C LEU A 72 10.57 -13.63 46.39
N HIS A 73 10.38 -13.77 45.07
CA HIS A 73 11.36 -14.32 44.14
C HIS A 73 11.68 -13.27 43.05
N VAL A 74 12.91 -12.80 43.02
CA VAL A 74 13.40 -11.89 41.97
C VAL A 74 14.07 -12.72 40.87
N VAL A 75 13.61 -12.55 39.65
CA VAL A 75 14.14 -13.22 38.46
C VAL A 75 14.91 -12.19 37.64
N SER A 76 16.24 -12.27 37.68
CA SER A 76 17.16 -11.32 37.03
C SER A 76 17.82 -11.86 35.77
N GLU A 77 17.67 -13.16 35.50
CA GLU A 77 18.19 -13.83 34.32
C GLU A 77 17.06 -14.45 33.51
N ASN A 78 17.29 -14.63 32.22
CA ASN A 78 16.36 -15.31 31.32
C ASN A 78 16.24 -16.79 31.69
N SER A 79 15.06 -17.22 32.16
CA SER A 79 14.89 -18.53 32.78
C SER A 79 13.49 -19.10 32.58
N VAL A 80 13.33 -20.41 32.85
CA VAL A 80 12.04 -21.09 32.90
C VAL A 80 11.90 -21.80 34.25
N HIS A 81 10.82 -21.51 34.96
CA HIS A 81 10.52 -22.08 36.27
C HIS A 81 9.24 -22.91 36.23
N THR A 82 9.21 -23.99 37.00
CA THR A 82 7.99 -24.77 37.24
C THR A 82 7.35 -24.27 38.53
N ILE A 83 6.27 -23.49 38.41
CA ILE A 83 5.61 -22.82 39.55
C ILE A 83 4.21 -23.39 39.70
N SER A 84 3.93 -24.04 40.83
CA SER A 84 2.65 -24.71 41.10
C SER A 84 2.21 -25.69 39.98
N GLY A 85 3.18 -26.29 39.29
CA GLY A 85 2.98 -27.19 38.15
C GLY A 85 2.87 -26.50 36.78
N LEU A 86 2.87 -25.18 36.70
CA LEU A 86 2.88 -24.42 35.45
C LEU A 86 4.31 -24.13 34.99
N HIS A 87 4.56 -24.20 33.69
CA HIS A 87 5.84 -23.78 33.11
C HIS A 87 5.82 -22.30 32.78
N VAL A 88 6.48 -21.49 33.62
CA VAL A 88 6.53 -20.03 33.50
C VAL A 88 7.91 -19.62 33.00
N ALA A 89 7.95 -19.02 31.82
CA ALA A 89 9.17 -18.46 31.24
C ALA A 89 9.26 -16.96 31.55
N PHE A 90 10.45 -16.52 31.96
CA PHE A 90 10.75 -15.13 32.29
C PHE A 90 11.83 -14.61 31.34
N LEU A 91 11.53 -13.50 30.68
CA LEU A 91 12.51 -12.75 29.89
C LEU A 91 12.88 -11.48 30.67
N ALA A 92 13.83 -11.62 31.59
CA ALA A 92 14.30 -10.53 32.44
C ALA A 92 15.25 -9.58 31.69
N ASP A 93 16.09 -10.13 30.80
CA ASP A 93 17.04 -9.39 29.97
C ASP A 93 16.73 -9.61 28.48
N PRO A 94 15.96 -8.68 27.86
CA PRO A 94 15.66 -8.75 26.43
C PRO A 94 16.89 -8.60 25.51
N GLU A 95 18.02 -8.05 25.99
CA GLU A 95 19.24 -7.92 25.17
C GLU A 95 19.95 -9.28 25.02
N ALA A 96 19.83 -10.14 26.03
CA ALA A 96 20.37 -11.50 26.02
C ALA A 96 19.37 -12.57 25.52
N VAL A 97 18.53 -12.26 24.52
CA VAL A 97 17.49 -13.19 24.03
C VAL A 97 18.01 -14.57 23.58
N GLN A 98 19.28 -14.67 23.19
CA GLN A 98 19.88 -15.96 22.82
C GLN A 98 20.08 -16.89 24.04
N SER A 99 20.35 -16.35 25.23
CA SER A 99 20.43 -17.17 26.45
C SER A 99 19.06 -17.73 26.82
N PHE A 100 17.99 -16.96 26.57
CA PHE A 100 16.61 -17.41 26.75
C PHE A 100 16.30 -18.64 25.89
N ARG A 101 16.80 -18.69 24.65
CA ARG A 101 16.64 -19.86 23.77
C ARG A 101 17.25 -21.13 24.37
N SER A 102 18.39 -21.01 25.03
CA SER A 102 19.05 -22.14 25.71
C SER A 102 18.33 -22.53 27.01
N ALA A 103 17.64 -21.59 27.67
CA ALA A 103 16.87 -21.84 28.88
C ALA A 103 15.50 -22.50 28.61
N LEU A 104 14.96 -22.37 27.40
CA LEU A 104 13.73 -23.04 27.00
C LEU A 104 13.91 -24.56 27.00
N THR A 105 13.06 -25.25 27.74
CA THR A 105 13.06 -26.72 27.81
C THR A 105 12.19 -27.33 26.71
N ALA A 106 12.26 -28.65 26.52
CA ALA A 106 11.34 -29.36 25.62
C ALA A 106 9.88 -29.34 26.12
N GLN A 107 9.64 -28.86 27.34
CA GLN A 107 8.31 -28.77 27.92
C GLN A 107 7.60 -27.49 27.45
N PRO A 108 6.27 -27.57 27.32
CA PRO A 108 5.46 -26.48 26.80
C PRO A 108 5.33 -25.32 27.78
N VAL A 109 5.58 -24.09 27.31
CA VAL A 109 5.45 -22.87 28.14
C VAL A 109 3.98 -22.49 28.32
N ASP A 110 3.54 -22.38 29.58
CA ASP A 110 2.20 -21.93 29.96
C ASP A 110 2.08 -20.41 29.95
N LEU A 111 3.04 -19.72 30.59
CA LEU A 111 3.06 -18.27 30.66
C LEU A 111 4.45 -17.74 30.30
N LEU A 112 4.50 -16.69 29.50
CA LEU A 112 5.69 -15.88 29.26
C LEU A 112 5.49 -14.51 29.90
N ILE A 113 6.41 -14.13 30.79
CA ILE A 113 6.42 -12.85 31.49
C ILE A 113 7.56 -12.00 30.93
N THR A 114 7.25 -10.79 30.45
CA THR A 114 8.22 -9.88 29.84
C THR A 114 8.17 -8.51 30.50
N THR A 115 9.30 -7.80 30.47
CA THR A 115 9.37 -6.41 30.93
C THR A 115 8.55 -5.51 30.00
N ASP A 116 8.87 -5.52 28.70
CA ASP A 116 8.28 -4.61 27.71
C ASP A 116 7.34 -5.31 26.69
N TYR A 117 6.75 -4.55 25.78
CA TYR A 117 5.83 -5.01 24.72
C TYR A 117 6.60 -5.47 23.46
N PRO A 118 6.10 -6.50 22.74
CA PRO A 118 6.72 -7.03 21.53
C PRO A 118 6.55 -6.11 20.32
N GLN A 119 7.56 -6.08 19.43
CA GLN A 119 7.45 -5.46 18.10
C GLN A 119 6.27 -6.06 17.31
N GLY A 120 5.44 -5.22 16.68
CA GLY A 120 4.19 -5.61 16.03
C GLY A 120 2.94 -5.35 16.89
N PHE A 121 3.11 -4.96 18.15
CA PHE A 121 2.01 -4.52 19.01
C PHE A 121 1.38 -3.20 18.52
N ASP A 122 2.13 -2.35 17.83
CA ASP A 122 1.64 -1.15 17.14
C ASP A 122 0.53 -1.42 16.12
N GLN A 123 0.48 -2.63 15.55
CA GLN A 123 -0.57 -3.06 14.63
C GLN A 123 -1.88 -3.45 15.33
N LEU A 124 -1.89 -3.48 16.66
CA LEU A 124 -2.97 -4.00 17.49
C LEU A 124 -3.78 -2.92 18.20
N VAL A 125 -3.30 -1.69 18.18
CA VAL A 125 -3.84 -0.54 18.94
C VAL A 125 -3.89 0.70 18.05
N SER A 126 -4.72 1.70 18.40
CA SER A 126 -4.75 2.96 17.64
C SER A 126 -3.44 3.74 17.80
N VAL A 127 -3.16 4.68 16.89
CA VAL A 127 -1.91 5.46 16.89
C VAL A 127 -1.70 6.19 18.22
N GLU A 128 -2.77 6.62 18.91
CA GLU A 128 -2.67 7.28 20.21
C GLU A 128 -2.33 6.32 21.37
N GLN A 129 -2.50 5.01 21.17
CA GLN A 129 -2.31 3.96 22.18
C GLN A 129 -1.00 3.19 22.00
N ILE A 130 -0.20 3.52 20.98
CA ILE A 130 1.06 2.83 20.69
C ILE A 130 2.06 3.10 21.83
N PRO A 131 2.60 2.04 22.46
CA PRO A 131 3.73 2.13 23.38
C PRO A 131 4.89 2.96 22.82
N SER A 132 5.51 3.79 23.66
CA SER A 132 6.69 4.58 23.29
C SER A 132 7.89 3.72 22.86
N SER A 133 7.91 2.43 23.24
CA SER A 133 8.98 1.44 23.04
C SER A 133 8.34 0.12 22.66
N LEU A 134 8.82 -0.53 21.59
CA LEU A 134 8.45 -1.89 21.22
C LEU A 134 9.71 -2.68 20.89
N GLN A 135 9.87 -3.88 21.47
CA GLN A 135 11.12 -4.61 21.39
C GLN A 135 11.05 -5.84 20.48
N ARG A 136 11.99 -5.94 19.54
CA ARG A 136 12.11 -7.08 18.62
C ARG A 136 12.47 -8.37 19.35
N SER A 137 13.39 -8.32 20.31
CA SER A 137 13.81 -9.48 21.09
C SER A 137 12.64 -10.13 21.85
N ILE A 138 11.68 -9.33 22.30
CA ILE A 138 10.46 -9.82 22.95
C ILE A 138 9.57 -10.57 21.94
N ALA A 139 9.40 -10.04 20.72
CA ALA A 139 8.69 -10.75 19.65
C ALA A 139 9.36 -12.08 19.30
N GLU A 140 10.69 -12.11 19.22
CA GLU A 140 11.48 -13.33 19.00
C GLU A 140 11.31 -14.35 20.15
N ALA A 141 11.30 -13.88 21.41
CA ALA A 141 11.06 -14.73 22.57
C ALA A 141 9.67 -15.36 22.57
N VAL A 142 8.64 -14.61 22.17
CA VAL A 142 7.25 -15.13 22.02
C VAL A 142 7.19 -16.19 20.93
N GLU A 143 7.86 -15.97 19.80
CA GLU A 143 7.95 -16.96 18.72
C GLU A 143 8.68 -18.23 19.17
N MET A 144 9.76 -18.12 19.94
CA MET A 144 10.51 -19.29 20.41
C MET A 144 9.78 -20.08 21.49
N ALA A 145 9.17 -19.39 22.46
CA ALA A 145 8.51 -20.03 23.60
C ALA A 145 7.12 -20.59 23.26
N VAL A 146 6.46 -20.04 22.23
CA VAL A 146 5.07 -20.37 21.82
C VAL A 146 4.12 -20.51 23.03
N PRO A 147 4.03 -19.48 23.91
CA PRO A 147 3.39 -19.61 25.19
C PRO A 147 1.86 -19.64 25.06
N ARG A 148 1.15 -20.22 26.04
CA ARG A 148 -0.32 -20.14 26.11
C ARG A 148 -0.79 -18.72 26.49
N TYR A 149 -0.05 -18.04 27.37
CA TYR A 149 -0.28 -16.64 27.75
C TYR A 149 1.02 -15.82 27.68
N HIS A 150 0.95 -14.61 27.16
CA HIS A 150 2.05 -13.63 27.18
C HIS A 150 1.61 -12.37 27.92
N ILE A 151 2.33 -12.01 28.99
CA ILE A 151 2.01 -10.91 29.89
C ILE A 151 3.12 -9.84 29.83
N ALA A 152 2.74 -8.57 29.60
CA ALA A 152 3.65 -7.41 29.51
C ALA A 152 3.03 -6.17 30.20
N ALA A 153 3.81 -5.15 30.62
CA ALA A 153 3.24 -4.07 31.43
C ALA A 153 3.88 -2.66 31.42
N THR A 154 5.07 -2.43 30.86
CA THR A 154 5.83 -1.16 31.04
C THR A 154 5.12 0.13 30.56
N HIS A 155 4.07 0.04 29.73
CA HIS A 155 3.40 1.19 29.11
C HIS A 155 2.11 1.66 29.77
N GLY A 156 1.69 1.06 30.89
CA GLY A 156 0.54 1.56 31.64
C GLY A 156 -0.83 1.36 30.98
N LEU A 157 -0.90 0.56 29.90
CA LEU A 157 -2.10 0.30 29.11
C LEU A 157 -2.65 -1.11 29.41
N PHE A 158 -3.91 -1.20 29.83
CA PHE A 158 -4.59 -2.48 29.86
C PHE A 158 -5.04 -2.86 28.45
N TYR A 159 -4.53 -3.98 27.94
CA TYR A 159 -4.91 -4.47 26.62
C TYR A 159 -5.09 -5.97 26.64
N GLN A 160 -6.27 -6.45 26.22
CA GLN A 160 -6.56 -7.88 26.14
C GLN A 160 -7.13 -8.18 24.76
N ARG A 161 -6.35 -8.89 23.94
CA ARG A 161 -6.75 -9.29 22.60
C ARG A 161 -7.55 -10.60 22.61
N LEU A 162 -8.32 -10.82 21.55
CA LEU A 162 -8.69 -12.17 21.12
C LEU A 162 -7.43 -13.04 20.92
N PRO A 163 -7.52 -14.35 21.19
CA PRO A 163 -6.40 -15.27 21.04
C PRO A 163 -5.80 -15.20 19.62
N TYR A 164 -4.51 -15.50 19.49
CA TYR A 164 -3.87 -15.63 18.18
C TYR A 164 -3.07 -16.91 18.07
N VAL A 165 -2.81 -17.34 16.84
CA VAL A 165 -1.99 -18.53 16.58
C VAL A 165 -0.53 -18.15 16.53
N THR A 166 0.30 -18.78 17.36
CA THR A 166 1.76 -18.70 17.31
C THR A 166 2.32 -19.99 16.72
N THR A 167 3.29 -19.87 15.81
CA THR A 167 3.92 -21.02 15.14
C THR A 167 5.44 -21.03 15.31
N HIS A 168 6.01 -22.19 15.66
CA HIS A 168 7.45 -22.40 15.68
C HIS A 168 7.80 -23.82 15.22
N GLY A 169 8.43 -23.92 14.05
CA GLY A 169 8.66 -25.21 13.39
C GLY A 169 7.34 -25.90 13.06
N ALA A 170 7.16 -27.14 13.52
CA ALA A 170 5.91 -27.90 13.37
C ALA A 170 4.88 -27.61 14.48
N THR A 171 5.28 -26.88 15.53
CA THR A 171 4.44 -26.60 16.70
C THR A 171 3.55 -25.40 16.43
N ARG A 172 2.23 -25.59 16.58
CA ARG A 172 1.22 -24.54 16.44
C ARG A 172 0.39 -24.47 17.72
N ARG A 173 0.26 -23.29 18.32
CA ARG A 173 -0.53 -23.08 19.55
C ARG A 173 -1.30 -21.78 19.53
N VAL A 174 -2.26 -21.68 20.43
CA VAL A 174 -3.04 -20.48 20.69
C VAL A 174 -2.41 -19.72 21.85
N THR A 175 -2.02 -18.49 21.60
CA THR A 175 -1.45 -17.55 22.58
C THR A 175 -2.45 -16.44 22.89
N ARG A 176 -2.56 -16.06 24.16
CA ARG A 176 -3.36 -14.92 24.62
C ARG A 176 -2.43 -13.84 25.18
N PHE A 177 -2.49 -12.66 24.59
CA PHE A 177 -1.69 -11.51 25.03
C PHE A 177 -2.49 -10.64 26.01
N ILE A 178 -1.85 -10.28 27.13
CA ILE A 178 -2.42 -9.39 28.16
C ILE A 178 -1.37 -8.31 28.50
N GLY A 179 -1.68 -7.07 28.15
CA GLY A 179 -1.00 -5.87 28.64
C GLY A 179 -1.63 -5.40 29.96
N LEU A 180 -0.82 -5.06 30.96
CA LEU A 180 -1.27 -4.59 32.26
C LEU A 180 -0.74 -3.17 32.57
N GLY A 181 -1.54 -2.38 33.28
CA GLY A 181 -1.15 -1.03 33.69
C GLY A 181 -0.18 -0.98 34.88
N GLN A 182 0.24 0.23 35.27
CA GLN A 182 1.11 0.47 36.42
C GLN A 182 0.36 0.35 37.76
N VAL A 183 0.98 -0.32 38.73
CA VAL A 183 0.43 -0.55 40.06
C VAL A 183 0.10 0.77 40.76
N GLY A 184 -1.16 0.93 41.18
CA GLY A 184 -1.58 2.00 42.09
C GLY A 184 -1.75 3.40 41.47
N VAL A 185 -1.51 3.58 40.17
CA VAL A 185 -1.49 4.91 39.53
C VAL A 185 -2.88 5.41 39.12
N SER A 186 -3.81 4.53 38.75
CA SER A 186 -5.16 4.94 38.33
C SER A 186 -6.24 3.95 38.75
N PRO A 187 -7.43 4.42 39.19
CA PRO A 187 -8.61 3.58 39.39
C PRO A 187 -9.37 3.29 38.07
N ASP A 188 -8.91 3.87 36.96
CA ASP A 188 -9.51 3.71 35.63
C ASP A 188 -9.45 2.26 35.13
N LYS A 189 -10.56 1.80 34.52
CA LYS A 189 -10.70 0.43 34.01
C LYS A 189 -9.78 0.15 32.83
N ASP A 190 -9.44 1.16 32.04
CA ASP A 190 -8.55 1.07 30.88
C ASP A 190 -7.06 1.08 31.27
N LYS A 191 -6.77 1.29 32.55
CA LYS A 191 -5.43 1.22 33.17
C LYS A 191 -5.35 0.14 34.24
N LYS A 192 -6.14 -0.93 34.07
CA LYS A 192 -6.18 -2.08 34.97
C LYS A 192 -4.79 -2.73 35.06
N TRP A 193 -4.25 -2.73 36.27
CA TRP A 193 -2.90 -3.22 36.58
C TRP A 193 -2.87 -4.63 37.18
N MET A 194 -4.03 -5.27 37.38
CA MET A 194 -4.11 -6.59 38.00
C MET A 194 -5.18 -7.48 37.35
N HIS A 195 -4.85 -8.73 37.05
CA HIS A 195 -5.73 -9.69 36.37
C HIS A 195 -5.60 -11.09 37.00
N ALA A 196 -6.69 -11.84 37.12
CA ALA A 196 -6.67 -13.19 37.71
C ALA A 196 -6.96 -14.24 36.63
N LEU A 197 -6.18 -15.32 36.62
CA LEU A 197 -6.35 -16.45 35.71
C LEU A 197 -6.50 -17.75 36.49
N ASN A 198 -7.38 -18.62 36.02
CA ASN A 198 -7.49 -20.00 36.50
C ASN A 198 -6.97 -20.92 35.40
N LEU A 199 -5.86 -21.59 35.64
CA LEU A 199 -5.13 -22.34 34.63
C LEU A 199 -5.03 -23.81 34.98
N ASP A 200 -5.40 -24.68 34.06
CA ASP A 200 -5.05 -26.09 34.17
C ASP A 200 -3.60 -26.32 33.73
N VAL A 201 -2.92 -27.20 34.47
CA VAL A 201 -1.56 -27.65 34.16
C VAL A 201 -1.58 -28.39 32.84
N PHE A 202 -0.66 -28.01 31.94
CA PHE A 202 -0.69 -28.48 30.57
C PHE A 202 -0.34 -29.97 30.46
N SER A 203 -1.18 -30.74 29.78
CA SER A 203 -0.93 -32.14 29.40
C SER A 203 -0.56 -32.21 27.92
N SER A 204 0.55 -32.88 27.59
CA SER A 204 1.09 -33.00 26.23
C SER A 204 0.19 -33.77 25.24
N SER A 205 -0.94 -34.32 25.67
CA SER A 205 -1.87 -35.12 24.85
C SER A 205 -3.21 -34.43 24.53
N ALA A 206 -3.45 -33.19 24.98
CA ALA A 206 -4.70 -32.49 24.71
C ALA A 206 -4.74 -31.86 23.30
N SER A 207 -5.73 -32.21 22.49
CA SER A 207 -6.02 -31.51 21.24
C SER A 207 -6.47 -30.08 21.55
N VAL A 208 -5.74 -29.09 21.05
CA VAL A 208 -6.06 -27.67 21.25
C VAL A 208 -7.29 -27.32 20.42
N GLU A 209 -8.46 -27.21 21.04
CA GLU A 209 -9.62 -26.54 20.43
C GLU A 209 -9.27 -25.07 20.20
N ILE A 210 -9.30 -24.63 18.94
CA ILE A 210 -9.03 -23.24 18.56
C ILE A 210 -10.32 -22.44 18.81
N PRO A 211 -10.36 -21.50 19.77
CA PRO A 211 -11.56 -20.71 20.05
C PRO A 211 -11.98 -19.87 18.84
N ALA A 212 -13.29 -19.65 18.66
CA ALA A 212 -13.81 -18.76 17.64
C ALA A 212 -13.24 -17.34 17.83
N GLY A 213 -12.89 -16.65 16.73
CA GLY A 213 -12.22 -15.34 16.77
C GLY A 213 -10.70 -15.38 16.97
N THR A 214 -10.07 -16.58 16.95
CA THR A 214 -8.60 -16.68 16.99
C THR A 214 -7.97 -16.12 15.71
N THR A 215 -7.11 -15.12 15.86
CA THR A 215 -6.44 -14.41 14.75
C THR A 215 -5.04 -14.98 14.45
N GLN A 216 -4.35 -14.49 13.42
CA GLN A 216 -2.93 -14.82 13.22
C GLN A 216 -2.03 -14.02 14.17
N SER A 217 -0.82 -14.55 14.43
CA SER A 217 0.16 -13.83 15.24
C SER A 217 0.47 -12.47 14.61
N PRO A 218 0.31 -11.37 15.36
CA PRO A 218 0.61 -10.03 14.88
C PRO A 218 2.12 -9.77 14.84
N PHE A 219 2.91 -10.65 15.47
CA PHE A 219 4.36 -10.53 15.59
C PHE A 219 5.10 -11.26 14.47
N GLU A 220 4.38 -11.96 13.57
CA GLU A 220 4.93 -12.67 12.39
C GLU A 220 5.26 -11.75 11.19
N ALA A 221 4.95 -10.45 11.29
CA ALA A 221 5.06 -9.49 10.17
C ALA A 221 6.48 -9.44 9.54
N THR A 222 7.53 -9.68 10.34
CA THR A 222 8.93 -9.70 9.87
C THR A 222 9.31 -10.95 9.08
N LYS A 223 8.61 -12.08 9.28
CA LYS A 223 8.85 -13.32 8.53
C LYS A 223 8.29 -13.24 7.11
N ARG A 224 7.15 -12.58 6.90
CA ARG A 224 6.59 -12.36 5.54
C ARG A 224 7.51 -11.50 4.69
N LEU A 225 8.09 -10.44 5.27
CA LEU A 225 9.09 -9.62 4.59
C LEU A 225 10.37 -10.40 4.22
N ARG A 226 10.73 -11.47 4.95
CA ARG A 226 11.87 -12.35 4.60
C ARG A 226 11.47 -13.53 3.72
N GLN A 227 10.27 -14.09 3.83
CA GLN A 227 9.81 -15.20 2.98
C GLN A 227 9.53 -14.71 1.56
N ASP A 228 9.00 -13.49 1.42
CA ASP A 228 8.81 -12.84 0.12
C ASP A 228 10.15 -12.36 -0.47
N ALA A 229 11.18 -12.16 0.37
CA ALA A 229 12.55 -11.88 -0.07
C ALA A 229 13.42 -13.13 -0.32
N ILE A 230 13.03 -14.34 0.14
CA ILE A 230 13.83 -15.58 0.00
C ILE A 230 13.11 -16.64 -0.87
N ALA A 231 11.82 -16.51 -1.16
CA ALA A 231 11.06 -17.44 -2.01
C ALA A 231 10.94 -16.99 -3.48
N PHE A 232 12.08 -16.70 -4.13
CA PHE A 232 12.22 -16.93 -5.56
C PHE A 232 13.39 -17.88 -5.82
N GLN A 233 13.24 -19.10 -5.33
CA GLN A 233 13.94 -20.26 -5.89
C GLN A 233 12.88 -21.23 -6.40
N PRO A 234 12.91 -21.64 -7.69
CA PRO A 234 12.08 -22.73 -8.16
C PRO A 234 12.57 -24.01 -7.45
N ARG A 235 11.80 -24.49 -6.47
CA ARG A 235 12.01 -25.83 -5.92
C ARG A 235 11.71 -26.83 -7.03
N LYS A 236 12.76 -27.41 -7.64
CA LYS A 236 12.68 -28.66 -8.38
C LYS A 236 12.14 -29.74 -7.44
N ARG A 237 10.84 -30.06 -7.55
CA ARG A 237 10.31 -31.33 -7.04
C ARG A 237 10.79 -32.43 -7.99
N PRO A 238 11.34 -33.56 -7.52
CA PRO A 238 11.62 -34.69 -8.38
C PRO A 238 10.28 -35.19 -8.93
N GLY A 239 10.06 -35.03 -10.23
CA GLY A 239 8.91 -35.62 -10.91
C GLY A 239 9.01 -37.15 -10.84
N LEU A 240 7.86 -37.82 -10.69
CA LEU A 240 7.75 -39.27 -10.89
C LEU A 240 8.34 -39.63 -12.27
N SER A 241 9.20 -40.64 -12.34
CA SER A 241 9.76 -41.12 -13.61
C SER A 241 8.64 -41.62 -14.54
N ALA A 242 8.86 -41.45 -15.85
CA ALA A 242 7.92 -41.88 -16.90
C ALA A 242 7.57 -43.38 -16.79
N GLU A 243 8.47 -44.20 -16.24
CA GLU A 243 8.27 -45.62 -15.98
C GLU A 243 7.22 -45.88 -14.90
N LYS A 244 7.16 -45.04 -13.86
CA LYS A 244 6.17 -45.14 -12.78
C LYS A 244 4.80 -44.61 -13.21
N ALA A 245 4.77 -43.66 -14.15
CA ALA A 245 3.54 -43.20 -14.80
C ALA A 245 2.96 -44.26 -15.77
N GLN A 246 3.82 -44.99 -16.49
CA GLN A 246 3.41 -46.11 -17.36
C GLN A 246 2.90 -47.31 -16.55
N GLN A 247 3.50 -47.63 -15.40
CA GLN A 247 3.00 -48.70 -14.52
C GLN A 247 1.61 -48.38 -13.92
N LEU A 248 1.32 -47.11 -13.63
CA LEU A 248 0.01 -46.69 -13.12
C LEU A 248 -1.05 -46.62 -14.22
N MET A 249 -0.68 -46.32 -15.48
CA MET A 249 -1.60 -46.35 -16.61
C MET A 249 -2.00 -47.77 -17.06
N GLN A 250 -1.16 -48.78 -16.80
CA GLN A 250 -1.47 -50.18 -17.13
C GLN A 250 -2.41 -50.86 -16.12
N GLN A 251 -2.63 -50.27 -14.94
CA GLN A 251 -3.50 -50.83 -13.90
C GLN A 251 -4.96 -50.35 -13.98
N SER A 252 -5.29 -49.39 -14.85
CA SER A 252 -6.66 -48.85 -14.98
C SER A 252 -7.43 -49.33 -16.22
N SER A 253 -6.90 -50.29 -16.99
CA SER A 253 -7.62 -50.87 -18.13
C SER A 253 -8.44 -52.09 -17.72
N GLN A 254 -9.56 -51.88 -17.02
CA GLN A 254 -10.74 -52.76 -17.06
C GLN A 254 -11.90 -52.12 -16.29
N GLY A 255 -12.94 -51.67 -17.02
CA GLY A 255 -14.24 -51.31 -16.46
C GLY A 255 -14.80 -49.98 -16.96
N SER A 256 -15.48 -50.02 -18.11
CA SER A 256 -16.21 -48.89 -18.69
C SER A 256 -17.56 -48.64 -18.00
N LYS A 257 -17.95 -47.36 -17.88
CA LYS A 257 -19.18 -46.77 -18.48
C LYS A 257 -19.39 -45.31 -18.02
N GLN A 258 -19.76 -44.47 -19.00
CA GLN A 258 -20.25 -43.10 -18.83
C GLN A 258 -21.51 -43.07 -17.96
N HIS A 259 -21.60 -42.13 -17.00
CA HIS A 259 -22.88 -41.54 -16.58
C HIS A 259 -22.69 -40.12 -16.01
N SER A 260 -23.32 -39.17 -16.72
CA SER A 260 -24.13 -38.04 -16.25
C SER A 260 -24.17 -37.70 -14.76
N PHE A 261 -23.85 -36.43 -14.46
CA PHE A 261 -24.67 -35.46 -13.71
C PHE A 261 -25.75 -36.07 -12.77
N TYR A 262 -25.42 -36.14 -11.46
CA TYR A 262 -26.24 -36.41 -10.26
C TYR A 262 -27.06 -37.71 -10.15
N ASP A 263 -26.60 -38.65 -9.30
CA ASP A 263 -27.32 -39.50 -8.30
C ASP A 263 -26.47 -40.75 -7.97
N HIS A 264 -26.50 -41.46 -6.82
CA HIS A 264 -27.35 -41.50 -5.64
C HIS A 264 -26.52 -42.01 -4.44
N THR A 265 -26.62 -41.30 -3.32
CA THR A 265 -26.78 -41.77 -1.93
C THR A 265 -26.32 -43.18 -1.49
N GLN A 266 -25.36 -43.19 -0.56
CA GLN A 266 -25.42 -43.98 0.68
C GLN A 266 -25.22 -43.06 1.91
N HIS A 267 -25.85 -43.43 3.01
CA HIS A 267 -26.17 -42.60 4.17
C HIS A 267 -24.98 -42.19 5.08
N ALA A 268 -25.21 -41.06 5.77
CA ALA A 268 -24.76 -40.70 7.13
C ALA A 268 -23.30 -40.21 7.37
N ARG A 269 -23.14 -38.88 7.37
CA ARG A 269 -22.54 -38.00 8.42
C ARG A 269 -22.50 -36.54 7.90
N LEU A 270 -22.78 -35.56 8.77
CA LEU A 270 -22.70 -34.11 8.49
C LEU A 270 -21.37 -33.77 7.78
N PRO A 271 -21.34 -33.18 6.56
CA PRO A 271 -20.09 -32.75 5.94
C PRO A 271 -19.75 -31.36 6.46
N ASN A 272 -18.85 -31.35 7.45
CA ASN A 272 -17.83 -30.35 7.71
C ASN A 272 -18.23 -28.86 7.63
N ARG A 273 -18.18 -28.18 8.81
CA ARG A 273 -18.01 -26.72 8.91
C ARG A 273 -16.91 -26.18 7.97
N GLN A 274 -15.96 -27.00 7.51
CA GLN A 274 -14.76 -26.60 6.78
C GLN A 274 -14.99 -25.94 5.40
N GLU A 275 -16.20 -25.90 4.85
CA GLU A 275 -16.47 -25.33 3.51
C GLU A 275 -17.21 -23.98 3.52
N CYS A 276 -17.62 -23.45 4.67
CA CYS A 276 -18.30 -22.16 4.78
C CYS A 276 -17.32 -20.99 4.58
N TRP A 277 -17.53 -20.15 3.56
CA TRP A 277 -16.64 -19.03 3.19
C TRP A 277 -16.74 -17.78 4.06
N PHE A 278 -17.79 -17.68 4.87
CA PHE A 278 -18.03 -16.56 5.80
C PHE A 278 -17.80 -16.94 7.27
N CYS A 279 -17.58 -18.23 7.53
CA CYS A 279 -17.35 -18.70 8.88
C CYS A 279 -15.87 -18.50 9.22
N LEU A 280 -15.58 -17.53 10.10
CA LEU A 280 -14.21 -17.22 10.56
C LEU A 280 -13.47 -18.41 11.18
N SER A 281 -14.17 -19.51 11.50
CA SER A 281 -13.63 -20.75 12.06
C SER A 281 -13.20 -21.78 11.01
N THR A 282 -13.22 -21.46 9.71
CA THR A 282 -12.97 -22.45 8.63
C THR A 282 -11.67 -22.13 7.90
N PRO A 283 -10.91 -23.14 7.46
CA PRO A 283 -9.66 -22.93 6.74
C PRO A 283 -9.86 -22.41 5.30
N THR A 284 -11.10 -22.38 4.81
CA THR A 284 -11.48 -21.90 3.46
C THR A 284 -12.04 -20.47 3.47
N VAL A 285 -12.04 -19.81 4.63
CA VAL A 285 -12.48 -18.41 4.76
C VAL A 285 -11.51 -17.48 4.03
N GLU A 286 -12.02 -16.74 3.05
CA GLU A 286 -11.24 -15.82 2.24
C GLU A 286 -11.11 -14.48 2.96
N MET A 287 -10.19 -14.40 3.92
CA MET A 287 -10.06 -13.26 4.85
C MET A 287 -9.81 -11.92 4.16
N HIS A 288 -9.29 -11.92 2.93
CA HIS A 288 -9.06 -10.71 2.13
C HIS A 288 -10.36 -10.00 1.73
N LEU A 289 -11.51 -10.67 1.86
CA LEU A 289 -12.83 -10.11 1.60
C LEU A 289 -13.49 -9.53 2.85
N ILE A 290 -12.87 -9.59 4.02
CA ILE A 290 -13.45 -9.05 5.26
C ILE A 290 -12.87 -7.67 5.50
N SER A 291 -13.73 -6.66 5.53
CA SER A 291 -13.34 -5.27 5.80
C SER A 291 -13.50 -4.96 7.30
N GLN A 292 -12.42 -4.62 7.98
CA GLN A 292 -12.47 -4.20 9.38
C GLN A 292 -13.04 -2.76 9.44
N CYS A 293 -14.26 -2.60 9.94
CA CYS A 293 -14.89 -1.29 10.15
C CYS A 293 -15.13 -1.07 11.64
N THR A 294 -14.69 0.07 12.13
CA THR A 294 -15.02 0.61 13.45
C THR A 294 -16.40 1.27 13.39
N LEU A 295 -17.26 0.99 14.37
CA LEU A 295 -18.53 1.69 14.57
C LEU A 295 -18.26 3.17 14.90
N ARG A 296 -19.28 4.03 14.79
CA ARG A 296 -19.15 5.49 15.03
C ARG A 296 -18.66 5.86 16.44
N ASP A 297 -18.72 4.93 17.37
CA ASP A 297 -18.22 5.07 18.74
C ASP A 297 -16.79 4.51 18.94
N GLY A 298 -16.12 4.09 17.85
CA GLY A 298 -14.77 3.54 17.88
C GLY A 298 -14.69 2.07 18.30
N SER A 299 -15.82 1.38 18.49
CA SER A 299 -15.83 -0.06 18.80
C SER A 299 -15.74 -0.93 17.53
N ILE A 300 -15.08 -2.09 17.61
CA ILE A 300 -15.11 -3.12 16.55
C ILE A 300 -16.39 -3.93 16.76
N GLY A 301 -17.13 -4.20 15.69
CA GLY A 301 -18.37 -4.98 15.77
C GLY A 301 -18.12 -6.37 16.37
N ASN A 302 -18.86 -6.75 17.43
CA ASN A 302 -18.61 -7.94 18.24
C ASN A 302 -19.46 -9.16 17.81
N GLU A 303 -20.54 -8.94 17.04
CA GLU A 303 -21.56 -9.94 16.70
C GLU A 303 -21.87 -10.00 15.18
N ALA A 304 -21.50 -8.98 14.41
CA ALA A 304 -21.60 -8.88 12.96
C ALA A 304 -20.43 -8.06 12.35
N TYR A 305 -20.10 -8.32 11.07
CA TYR A 305 -19.00 -7.66 10.37
C TYR A 305 -19.35 -7.32 8.90
N LEU A 306 -18.55 -6.47 8.27
CA LEU A 306 -18.66 -6.14 6.84
C LEU A 306 -17.72 -7.00 5.98
N ALA A 307 -18.23 -7.50 4.86
CA ALA A 307 -17.47 -8.28 3.90
C ALA A 307 -17.77 -7.88 2.45
N ILE A 308 -16.78 -7.97 1.58
CA ILE A 308 -16.90 -7.75 0.14
C ILE A 308 -17.36 -9.06 -0.51
N PRO A 309 -18.42 -9.06 -1.34
CA PRO A 309 -18.88 -10.25 -2.03
C PRO A 309 -17.90 -10.68 -3.12
N LYS A 310 -17.84 -11.98 -3.40
CA LYS A 310 -17.13 -12.52 -4.58
C LYS A 310 -17.87 -12.10 -5.85
N GLY A 311 -17.32 -11.08 -6.53
CA GLY A 311 -17.93 -10.47 -7.72
C GLY A 311 -18.83 -9.29 -7.35
N PRO A 312 -18.26 -8.22 -6.78
CA PRO A 312 -19.01 -7.02 -6.43
C PRO A 312 -19.69 -6.42 -7.67
N ILE A 313 -20.86 -5.80 -7.48
CA ILE A 313 -21.62 -5.19 -8.58
C ILE A 313 -21.04 -3.81 -8.84
N VAL A 314 -20.85 -3.02 -7.78
CA VAL A 314 -20.10 -1.76 -7.73
C VAL A 314 -18.84 -1.92 -6.88
N PRO A 315 -17.80 -1.08 -7.06
CA PRO A 315 -16.56 -1.15 -6.28
C PRO A 315 -16.75 -1.23 -4.76
N ASP A 316 -17.79 -0.56 -4.23
CA ASP A 316 -18.07 -0.49 -2.79
C ASP A 316 -19.19 -1.44 -2.33
N HIS A 317 -19.49 -2.49 -3.10
CA HIS A 317 -20.49 -3.48 -2.73
C HIS A 317 -20.03 -4.23 -1.48
N ALA A 318 -20.81 -4.13 -0.39
CA ALA A 318 -20.51 -4.78 0.87
C ALA A 318 -21.71 -5.60 1.40
N LEU A 319 -21.39 -6.60 2.22
CA LEU A 319 -22.30 -7.52 2.90
C LEU A 319 -22.16 -7.29 4.40
N ILE A 320 -23.28 -7.14 5.12
CA ILE A 320 -23.29 -7.21 6.58
C ILE A 320 -23.56 -8.67 6.95
N VAL A 321 -22.62 -9.30 7.63
CA VAL A 321 -22.64 -10.74 7.93
C VAL A 321 -22.57 -10.96 9.44
N PRO A 322 -23.56 -11.63 10.05
CA PRO A 322 -23.48 -12.07 11.45
C PRO A 322 -22.31 -13.04 11.65
N ILE A 323 -21.61 -12.93 12.77
CA ILE A 323 -20.51 -13.84 13.14
C ILE A 323 -21.07 -15.24 13.44
N GLN A 324 -22.25 -15.31 14.04
CA GLN A 324 -22.95 -16.57 14.26
C GLN A 324 -23.49 -17.12 12.94
N HIS A 325 -23.17 -18.37 12.62
CA HIS A 325 -23.68 -19.04 11.43
C HIS A 325 -25.18 -19.39 11.58
N THR A 326 -26.04 -18.44 11.21
CA THR A 326 -27.50 -18.53 11.27
C THR A 326 -28.11 -18.45 9.88
N ALA A 327 -29.11 -19.29 9.59
CA ALA A 327 -29.75 -19.33 8.26
C ALA A 327 -30.73 -18.17 8.00
N SER A 328 -31.12 -17.38 9.01
CA SER A 328 -32.09 -16.28 8.88
C SER A 328 -31.79 -15.13 9.83
N MET A 329 -32.12 -13.91 9.40
CA MET A 329 -32.05 -12.70 10.24
C MET A 329 -33.10 -12.67 11.36
N THR A 330 -34.12 -13.53 11.31
CA THR A 330 -35.10 -13.67 12.41
C THR A 330 -34.53 -14.43 13.60
N THR A 331 -33.50 -15.26 13.40
CA THR A 331 -32.93 -16.16 14.41
C THR A 331 -31.63 -15.66 15.05
N ILE A 332 -31.13 -14.49 14.63
CA ILE A 332 -29.95 -13.86 15.24
C ILE A 332 -30.26 -13.31 16.63
N SER A 333 -29.23 -13.25 17.49
CA SER A 333 -29.32 -12.68 18.83
C SER A 333 -29.73 -11.20 18.81
N ALA A 334 -30.31 -10.72 19.92
CA ALA A 334 -30.70 -9.31 20.03
C ALA A 334 -29.49 -8.36 19.88
N ALA A 335 -28.30 -8.77 20.35
CA ALA A 335 -27.05 -8.04 20.21
C ALA A 335 -26.59 -7.94 18.74
N ALA A 336 -26.57 -9.07 18.03
CA ALA A 336 -26.25 -9.10 16.59
C ALA A 336 -27.23 -8.24 15.78
N ARG A 337 -28.52 -8.25 16.15
CA ARG A 337 -29.56 -7.45 15.49
C ARG A 337 -29.36 -5.95 15.71
N ALA A 338 -29.03 -5.53 16.92
CA ALA A 338 -28.75 -4.13 17.23
C ALA A 338 -27.55 -3.61 16.43
N GLU A 339 -26.50 -4.42 16.32
CA GLU A 339 -25.27 -4.06 15.60
C GLU A 339 -25.47 -4.02 14.08
N VAL A 340 -26.20 -4.98 13.50
CA VAL A 340 -26.61 -4.93 12.09
C VAL A 340 -27.42 -3.67 11.80
N ASN A 341 -28.32 -3.28 12.69
CA ASN A 341 -29.12 -2.07 12.52
C ASN A 341 -28.28 -0.78 12.66
N GLN A 342 -27.22 -0.78 13.47
CA GLN A 342 -26.27 0.32 13.54
C GLN A 342 -25.46 0.45 12.23
N PHE A 343 -25.02 -0.66 11.64
CA PHE A 343 -24.37 -0.64 10.33
C PHE A 343 -25.32 -0.13 9.23
N LYS A 344 -26.61 -0.53 9.27
CA LYS A 344 -27.62 -0.02 8.33
C LYS A 344 -27.88 1.48 8.51
N ALA A 345 -27.99 1.97 9.74
CA ALA A 345 -28.28 3.37 10.04
C ALA A 345 -27.15 4.33 9.63
N ALA A 346 -25.92 3.83 9.51
CA ALA A 346 -24.78 4.60 9.02
C ALA A 346 -24.80 4.81 7.48
N LEU A 347 -25.73 4.19 6.75
CA LEU A 347 -25.83 4.21 5.30
C LEU A 347 -27.12 4.93 4.88
N THR A 348 -27.04 5.92 3.98
CA THR A 348 -28.20 6.68 3.46
C THR A 348 -28.29 6.51 1.96
N ALA A 349 -29.49 6.33 1.38
CA ALA A 349 -29.64 6.47 -0.07
C ALA A 349 -31.09 6.69 -0.56
N TYR A 350 -31.23 7.37 -1.71
CA TYR A 350 -32.46 7.78 -2.41
C TYR A 350 -32.69 6.96 -3.72
N VAL A 351 -33.97 6.80 -4.13
CA VAL A 351 -34.50 6.15 -5.36
C VAL A 351 -34.19 4.64 -5.56
N TYR A 352 -34.92 3.76 -4.85
CA TYR A 352 -34.79 2.29 -4.98
C TYR A 352 -36.08 1.57 -5.37
N MET A 353 -37.24 2.09 -4.96
CA MET A 353 -38.48 1.32 -4.91
C MET A 353 -39.07 1.02 -6.30
N GLU A 354 -38.98 1.96 -7.23
CA GLU A 354 -39.54 1.82 -8.57
C GLU A 354 -38.80 0.75 -9.39
N ALA A 355 -37.49 0.62 -9.20
CA ALA A 355 -36.67 -0.37 -9.91
C ALA A 355 -36.92 -1.81 -9.46
N PHE A 356 -37.12 -2.03 -8.15
CA PHE A 356 -37.44 -3.36 -7.61
C PHE A 356 -38.84 -3.83 -7.98
N HIS A 357 -39.82 -2.94 -8.04
CA HIS A 357 -41.15 -3.27 -8.55
C HIS A 357 -41.13 -3.56 -10.07
N ASN A 358 -40.40 -2.77 -10.86
CA ASN A 358 -40.30 -2.95 -12.31
C ASN A 358 -39.59 -4.27 -12.69
N GLU A 359 -38.46 -4.60 -12.06
CA GLU A 359 -37.79 -5.89 -12.29
C GLU A 359 -38.54 -7.05 -11.62
N GLY A 360 -39.21 -6.82 -10.48
CA GLY A 360 -40.07 -7.82 -9.82
C GLY A 360 -41.17 -8.35 -10.73
N THR A 361 -41.81 -7.46 -11.48
CA THR A 361 -42.86 -7.80 -12.46
C THR A 361 -42.36 -8.78 -13.53
N LYS A 362 -41.09 -8.66 -13.95
CA LYS A 362 -40.47 -9.50 -14.97
C LYS A 362 -40.15 -10.92 -14.50
N TYR A 363 -39.86 -11.09 -13.21
CA TYR A 363 -39.49 -12.37 -12.60
C TYR A 363 -40.57 -12.97 -11.70
N LYS A 364 -41.79 -12.40 -11.70
CA LYS A 364 -42.93 -12.78 -10.85
C LYS A 364 -42.61 -12.72 -9.35
N VAL A 365 -41.85 -11.69 -8.95
CA VAL A 365 -41.53 -11.39 -7.55
C VAL A 365 -42.41 -10.21 -7.12
N ASP A 366 -43.50 -10.51 -6.44
CA ASP A 366 -44.44 -9.50 -5.94
C ASP A 366 -44.04 -9.02 -4.55
N PHE A 367 -43.83 -7.71 -4.41
CA PHE A 367 -43.47 -7.07 -3.15
C PHE A 367 -44.68 -6.43 -2.48
N THR A 368 -44.86 -6.69 -1.19
CA THR A 368 -45.81 -6.00 -0.31
C THR A 368 -45.08 -4.98 0.57
N PRO A 369 -45.56 -3.72 0.67
CA PRO A 369 -45.00 -2.77 1.62
C PRO A 369 -45.23 -3.22 3.06
N LEU A 370 -44.17 -3.25 3.86
CA LEU A 370 -44.20 -3.51 5.29
C LEU A 370 -44.13 -2.19 6.07
N PRO A 371 -45.03 -1.95 7.04
CA PRO A 371 -44.90 -0.84 7.98
C PRO A 371 -43.62 -0.93 8.81
N ASP A 372 -43.07 0.22 9.21
CA ASP A 372 -41.90 0.29 10.08
C ASP A 372 -42.17 -0.41 11.41
N GLY A 373 -41.28 -1.33 11.79
CA GLY A 373 -41.37 -2.09 13.03
C GLY A 373 -42.26 -3.34 13.00
N ALA A 374 -42.92 -3.66 11.87
CA ALA A 374 -43.71 -4.89 11.75
C ALA A 374 -42.81 -6.15 11.77
N GLU A 375 -43.18 -7.15 12.57
CA GLU A 375 -42.49 -8.44 12.64
C GLU A 375 -42.77 -9.29 11.38
N ILE A 376 -41.77 -10.09 10.97
CA ILE A 376 -41.86 -10.96 9.79
C ILE A 376 -42.19 -12.37 10.27
N GLU A 377 -43.40 -12.83 9.97
CA GLU A 377 -43.90 -14.16 10.38
C GLU A 377 -43.58 -15.27 9.35
N ALA A 378 -42.84 -14.96 8.28
CA ALA A 378 -42.49 -15.91 7.22
C ALA A 378 -41.15 -16.63 7.46
N SER A 379 -41.09 -17.93 7.18
CA SER A 379 -39.87 -18.75 7.28
C SER A 379 -38.90 -18.53 6.12
N GLU A 380 -39.41 -18.25 4.92
CA GLU A 380 -38.62 -17.98 3.71
C GLU A 380 -39.14 -16.69 3.06
N TYR A 381 -38.29 -15.67 2.97
CA TYR A 381 -38.68 -14.36 2.48
C TYR A 381 -37.51 -13.63 1.82
N LEU A 382 -37.85 -12.69 0.95
CA LEU A 382 -36.95 -11.67 0.42
C LEU A 382 -37.38 -10.32 0.97
N LEU A 383 -36.49 -9.65 1.70
CA LEU A 383 -36.74 -8.36 2.31
C LEU A 383 -35.82 -7.31 1.67
N VAL A 384 -36.41 -6.17 1.28
CA VAL A 384 -35.68 -4.99 0.83
C VAL A 384 -35.94 -3.87 1.82
N GLU A 385 -34.88 -3.28 2.38
CA GLU A 385 -34.98 -2.22 3.39
C GLU A 385 -34.20 -0.99 2.92
N CYS A 386 -34.88 0.16 2.84
CA CYS A 386 -34.26 1.45 2.56
C CYS A 386 -34.19 2.27 3.86
N PRO A 387 -33.01 2.79 4.26
CA PRO A 387 -32.88 3.59 5.48
C PRO A 387 -33.45 5.01 5.38
N SER A 388 -33.61 5.57 4.16
CA SER A 388 -34.06 6.96 3.98
C SER A 388 -34.72 7.21 2.61
N PRO A 389 -36.05 7.45 2.53
CA PRO A 389 -37.01 7.33 3.63
C PRO A 389 -37.08 5.87 4.14
N PRO A 390 -37.38 5.65 5.44
CA PRO A 390 -37.50 4.32 6.01
C PRO A 390 -38.65 3.59 5.31
N THR A 391 -38.33 2.56 4.54
CA THR A 391 -39.35 1.80 3.80
C THR A 391 -38.89 0.36 3.62
N ARG A 392 -39.81 -0.59 3.83
CA ARG A 392 -39.55 -2.02 3.80
C ARG A 392 -40.46 -2.69 2.77
N LEU A 393 -39.92 -3.50 1.88
CA LEU A 393 -40.67 -4.35 0.95
C LEU A 393 -40.42 -5.81 1.28
N LEU A 394 -41.48 -6.58 1.43
CA LEU A 394 -41.43 -8.01 1.68
C LEU A 394 -41.97 -8.78 0.49
N HIS A 395 -41.25 -9.81 0.08
CA HIS A 395 -41.78 -10.87 -0.76
C HIS A 395 -41.68 -12.18 -0.01
N THR A 396 -42.82 -12.78 0.32
CA THR A 396 -42.85 -14.12 0.91
C THR A 396 -42.56 -15.13 -0.18
N VAL A 397 -41.52 -15.93 0.00
CA VAL A 397 -41.09 -16.91 -1.01
C VAL A 397 -41.95 -18.15 -0.88
N HIS A 398 -42.75 -18.44 -1.92
CA HIS A 398 -43.54 -19.67 -2.01
C HIS A 398 -42.96 -20.56 -3.12
N GLY A 399 -42.11 -21.52 -2.76
CA GLY A 399 -41.52 -22.48 -3.70
C GLY A 399 -40.23 -22.00 -4.37
N LYS A 400 -40.09 -22.19 -5.68
CA LYS A 400 -38.83 -21.89 -6.41
C LYS A 400 -38.68 -20.39 -6.64
N HIS A 401 -37.65 -19.79 -6.03
CA HIS A 401 -37.31 -18.37 -6.19
C HIS A 401 -36.00 -18.17 -6.95
N TYR A 402 -35.92 -17.08 -7.72
CA TYR A 402 -34.72 -16.72 -8.46
C TYR A 402 -33.67 -16.09 -7.53
N MET A 403 -32.68 -16.89 -7.11
CA MET A 403 -31.70 -16.52 -6.08
C MET A 403 -30.77 -15.33 -6.43
N GLN A 404 -30.75 -14.87 -7.68
CA GLN A 404 -29.95 -13.73 -8.12
C GLN A 404 -30.81 -12.49 -8.40
N PHE A 405 -32.12 -12.56 -8.12
CA PHE A 405 -33.07 -11.49 -8.42
C PHE A 405 -32.64 -10.13 -7.85
N GLY A 406 -32.29 -10.07 -6.56
CA GLY A 406 -31.88 -8.82 -5.92
C GLY A 406 -30.65 -8.18 -6.57
N ARG A 407 -29.69 -9.01 -6.99
CA ARG A 407 -28.51 -8.56 -7.73
C ARG A 407 -28.85 -8.04 -9.12
N ASP A 408 -29.70 -8.75 -9.84
CA ASP A 408 -30.12 -8.36 -11.19
C ASP A 408 -30.92 -7.05 -11.16
N ALA A 409 -31.80 -6.86 -10.16
CA ALA A 409 -32.55 -5.61 -9.97
C ALA A 409 -31.63 -4.41 -9.68
N VAL A 410 -30.59 -4.60 -8.85
CA VAL A 410 -29.59 -3.56 -8.58
C VAL A 410 -28.70 -3.29 -9.79
N ALA A 411 -28.27 -4.33 -10.51
CA ALA A 411 -27.46 -4.17 -11.73
C ALA A 411 -28.24 -3.43 -12.83
N ALA A 412 -29.55 -3.68 -12.95
CA ALA A 412 -30.43 -2.95 -13.86
C ALA A 412 -30.59 -1.48 -13.46
N LEU A 413 -30.81 -1.19 -12.17
CA LEU A 413 -30.89 0.18 -11.65
C LEU A 413 -29.61 0.98 -11.91
N LEU A 414 -28.44 0.33 -11.79
CA LEU A 414 -27.13 0.96 -11.94
C LEU A 414 -26.58 0.90 -13.39
N ASN A 415 -27.34 0.32 -14.32
CA ASN A 415 -26.93 0.07 -15.70
C ASN A 415 -25.57 -0.68 -15.83
N MET A 416 -25.37 -1.69 -14.99
CA MET A 416 -24.12 -2.46 -14.88
C MET A 416 -24.25 -3.91 -15.40
N PRO A 417 -23.15 -4.54 -15.85
CA PRO A 417 -23.15 -5.94 -16.27
C PRO A 417 -23.42 -6.90 -15.09
N ARG A 418 -24.15 -7.99 -15.37
CA ARG A 418 -24.67 -8.93 -14.35
C ARG A 418 -23.60 -9.73 -13.58
N ARG A 419 -22.33 -9.77 -14.03
CA ARG A 419 -21.20 -10.45 -13.36
C ARG A 419 -19.86 -9.73 -13.56
N GLY A 420 -19.18 -9.37 -12.45
CA GLY A 420 -17.79 -8.89 -12.42
C GLY A 420 -16.78 -10.00 -12.05
N ASN A 421 -15.52 -9.88 -12.51
CA ASN A 421 -14.46 -10.86 -12.29
C ASN A 421 -13.69 -10.59 -10.97
N TRP A 422 -13.83 -11.47 -9.98
CA TRP A 422 -13.27 -11.32 -8.63
C TRP A 422 -11.75 -11.53 -8.53
N LYS A 423 -11.09 -12.08 -9.56
CA LYS A 423 -9.62 -12.23 -9.57
C LYS A 423 -8.87 -10.92 -9.87
N ARG A 424 -9.58 -9.81 -10.02
CA ARG A 424 -9.04 -8.48 -10.37
C ARG A 424 -9.09 -7.46 -9.23
N THR A 425 -9.51 -7.85 -8.03
CA THR A 425 -9.47 -6.98 -6.84
C THR A 425 -8.09 -7.05 -6.19
N THR A 426 -7.35 -5.95 -6.24
CA THR A 426 -6.05 -5.80 -5.55
C THR A 426 -6.11 -4.62 -4.58
N SER A 427 -5.73 -4.90 -3.33
CA SER A 427 -5.51 -4.00 -2.19
C SER A 427 -6.71 -3.56 -1.33
N LEU A 428 -6.50 -3.69 -0.01
CA LEU A 428 -7.32 -3.26 1.12
C LEU A 428 -7.04 -1.79 1.50
N SER A 429 -6.90 -0.90 0.51
CA SER A 429 -6.56 0.50 0.75
C SER A 429 -7.63 1.46 0.21
N SER A 430 -8.88 1.24 0.64
CA SER A 430 -10.00 2.17 0.42
C SER A 430 -11.14 1.84 1.40
N ILE A 431 -11.01 2.24 2.66
CA ILE A 431 -12.16 2.32 3.58
C ILE A 431 -12.08 3.69 4.24
N LEU A 432 -12.69 4.68 3.59
CA LEU A 432 -13.48 5.77 4.20
C LEU A 432 -13.94 6.78 3.14
N VAL A 433 -15.27 7.02 3.16
CA VAL A 433 -16.08 8.10 2.56
C VAL A 433 -16.86 7.79 1.25
N SER A 434 -18.13 7.36 1.47
CA SER A 434 -19.37 7.49 0.65
C SER A 434 -19.57 6.53 -0.56
N VAL A 435 -20.02 5.27 -0.41
CA VAL A 435 -21.39 4.73 -0.12
C VAL A 435 -22.44 5.03 -1.20
N PHE A 436 -22.58 4.13 -2.19
CA PHE A 436 -23.86 3.84 -2.86
C PHE A 436 -23.97 2.33 -3.16
N ALA A 437 -25.13 1.77 -2.81
CA ALA A 437 -25.59 0.37 -2.97
C ALA A 437 -25.19 -0.63 -1.87
N VAL A 438 -25.89 -0.57 -0.72
CA VAL A 438 -26.08 -1.73 0.16
C VAL A 438 -27.54 -1.83 0.57
N CYS A 439 -28.27 -2.72 -0.10
CA CYS A 439 -29.25 -3.61 0.53
C CYS A 439 -29.65 -4.66 -0.51
N LEU A 440 -28.99 -5.83 -0.48
CA LEU A 440 -29.53 -7.15 -0.84
C LEU A 440 -28.36 -8.08 -1.17
N LEU A 441 -28.02 -8.96 -0.24
CA LEU A 441 -27.54 -10.33 -0.47
C LEU A 441 -27.14 -10.93 0.91
N CYS A 442 -28.13 -11.26 1.73
CA CYS A 442 -27.91 -12.34 2.69
C CYS A 442 -27.77 -13.64 1.88
N GLN A 443 -26.56 -14.16 1.73
CA GLN A 443 -26.35 -15.55 1.34
C GLN A 443 -25.42 -16.24 2.34
N ALA A 444 -26.03 -16.93 3.30
CA ALA A 444 -25.49 -18.15 3.91
C ALA A 444 -26.59 -19.23 3.92
N VAL A 445 -26.74 -19.86 2.76
CA VAL A 445 -27.08 -21.27 2.47
C VAL A 445 -27.99 -22.06 3.43
N LEU A 446 -29.10 -22.59 2.88
CA LEU A 446 -29.56 -23.98 3.07
C LEU A 446 -30.66 -24.36 2.06
N PHE A 447 -30.58 -25.55 1.47
CA PHE A 447 -31.71 -26.24 0.83
C PHE A 447 -32.00 -27.50 1.64
N ARG A 448 -33.26 -27.72 2.07
CA ARG A 448 -34.12 -28.80 1.50
C ARG A 448 -35.53 -28.87 2.10
N ASN A 449 -36.44 -29.16 1.16
CA ASN A 449 -37.68 -29.95 1.21
C ASN A 449 -38.98 -29.28 1.63
N ILE A 450 -39.82 -29.02 0.62
CA ILE A 450 -41.26 -29.32 0.56
C ILE A 450 -41.57 -29.69 -0.91
N PHE A 451 -42.22 -30.78 -1.33
CA PHE A 451 -42.87 -31.92 -0.69
C PHE A 451 -42.93 -33.07 -1.72
N SER A 452 -42.81 -34.30 -1.26
CA SER A 452 -43.51 -35.43 -1.86
C SER A 452 -44.95 -35.37 -1.30
N ALA A 453 -45.94 -35.20 -2.17
CA ALA A 453 -47.27 -35.79 -2.07
C ALA A 453 -48.21 -35.14 -3.09
N VAL A 454 -48.14 -35.60 -4.35
CA VAL A 454 -49.32 -36.12 -5.06
C VAL A 454 -48.81 -37.33 -5.82
N ALA A 455 -48.89 -38.49 -5.17
CA ALA A 455 -49.30 -39.69 -5.87
C ALA A 455 -50.78 -39.52 -6.25
N ASP A 456 -51.19 -40.21 -7.31
CA ASP A 456 -52.52 -40.21 -7.93
C ASP A 456 -52.73 -39.14 -9.02
N LEU A 457 -52.09 -39.39 -10.17
CA LEU A 457 -52.74 -39.42 -11.49
C LEU A 457 -51.79 -40.18 -12.45
N GLN A 458 -51.77 -41.51 -12.28
CA GLN A 458 -51.42 -42.43 -13.35
C GLN A 458 -52.64 -42.61 -14.28
N HIS A 459 -52.32 -42.93 -15.54
CA HIS A 459 -53.19 -43.19 -16.70
C HIS A 459 -53.56 -41.94 -17.52
N ASP A 460 -52.72 -41.62 -18.52
CA ASP A 460 -53.05 -42.11 -19.86
C ASP A 460 -51.81 -42.17 -20.77
N ASP A 461 -51.52 -43.37 -21.25
CA ASP A 461 -50.51 -43.67 -22.27
C ASP A 461 -51.12 -43.39 -23.64
N ASP A 462 -50.90 -42.22 -24.28
CA ASP A 462 -51.11 -42.15 -25.75
C ASP A 462 -50.55 -40.94 -26.55
N HIS A 463 -49.67 -40.09 -26.01
CA HIS A 463 -49.14 -38.94 -26.79
C HIS A 463 -47.64 -39.03 -27.15
N ARG A 464 -47.12 -40.25 -27.33
CA ARG A 464 -45.79 -40.51 -27.92
C ARG A 464 -45.82 -41.17 -29.31
N ALA A 465 -47.00 -41.24 -29.93
CA ALA A 465 -47.19 -41.72 -31.31
C ALA A 465 -47.40 -40.58 -32.36
N HIS A 466 -47.59 -39.32 -31.94
CA HIS A 466 -47.95 -38.22 -32.86
C HIS A 466 -46.80 -37.26 -33.24
N LEU A 467 -45.63 -37.36 -32.62
CA LEU A 467 -44.45 -36.53 -32.95
C LEU A 467 -43.30 -37.32 -33.61
N ARG A 468 -43.64 -38.48 -34.20
CA ARG A 468 -42.78 -39.25 -35.11
C ARG A 468 -43.33 -39.32 -36.54
N SER A 469 -44.29 -38.46 -36.90
CA SER A 469 -44.93 -38.45 -38.23
C SER A 469 -44.57 -37.24 -39.11
N VAL A 470 -43.60 -36.39 -38.74
CA VAL A 470 -43.15 -35.29 -39.63
C VAL A 470 -41.63 -35.27 -39.74
N ALA A 471 -41.08 -36.39 -40.19
CA ALA A 471 -39.73 -36.47 -40.74
C ALA A 471 -39.72 -37.50 -41.88
N ALA A 472 -40.39 -37.18 -42.98
CA ALA A 472 -40.14 -37.73 -44.31
C ALA A 472 -41.06 -37.06 -45.34
N ALA A 473 -40.56 -36.06 -46.07
CA ALA A 473 -40.84 -35.85 -47.49
C ALA A 473 -40.15 -34.59 -48.04
N ALA A 474 -39.57 -34.77 -49.22
CA ALA A 474 -39.30 -33.77 -50.26
C ALA A 474 -38.05 -32.86 -50.14
N THR A 475 -37.02 -33.30 -50.85
CA THR A 475 -36.04 -32.49 -51.60
C THR A 475 -36.69 -31.78 -52.81
N TRP A 476 -35.90 -30.91 -53.46
CA TRP A 476 -36.02 -30.31 -54.81
C TRP A 476 -36.55 -28.86 -54.93
N SER A 477 -35.57 -27.97 -55.14
CA SER A 477 -35.40 -27.03 -56.27
C SER A 477 -36.48 -25.99 -56.63
N ASP A 478 -35.93 -24.80 -56.94
CA ASP A 478 -36.36 -23.81 -57.94
C ASP A 478 -37.47 -22.80 -57.62
N LEU A 479 -37.07 -21.53 -57.65
CA LEU A 479 -37.55 -20.40 -58.49
C LEU A 479 -36.60 -19.20 -58.20
N VAL A 480 -35.60 -18.81 -59.01
CA VAL A 480 -35.61 -18.25 -60.40
C VAL A 480 -36.50 -17.00 -60.44
N GLU A 481 -36.14 -15.78 -60.88
CA GLU A 481 -35.26 -15.16 -61.89
C GLU A 481 -35.13 -13.65 -61.50
N ALA A 482 -34.18 -12.79 -61.90
CA ALA A 482 -33.58 -12.56 -63.21
C ALA A 482 -32.22 -11.84 -63.09
N GLY A 483 -31.33 -12.07 -64.07
CA GLY A 483 -29.93 -11.62 -64.08
C GLY A 483 -29.58 -10.50 -65.06
N ILE A 484 -28.26 -10.39 -65.34
CA ILE A 484 -27.58 -10.25 -66.66
C ILE A 484 -26.08 -9.92 -66.42
N ASP A 485 -25.20 -10.90 -66.70
CA ASP A 485 -24.03 -10.92 -67.62
C ASP A 485 -22.94 -9.80 -67.61
N ASN A 486 -21.63 -10.03 -67.91
CA ASN A 486 -20.83 -11.23 -68.25
C ASN A 486 -19.30 -10.90 -68.25
N SER A 487 -18.46 -11.96 -68.34
CA SER A 487 -17.06 -12.06 -68.84
C SER A 487 -15.89 -11.64 -67.91
N THR A 488 -14.70 -12.28 -67.86
CA THR A 488 -14.14 -13.65 -67.96
C THR A 488 -12.62 -13.48 -67.88
N SER A 489 -11.90 -14.29 -67.08
CA SER A 489 -10.83 -15.21 -67.55
C SER A 489 -9.90 -15.68 -66.42
N HIS A 490 -9.50 -16.96 -66.58
CA HIS A 490 -8.86 -17.88 -65.64
C HIS A 490 -7.35 -17.65 -65.44
N SER A 491 -6.82 -18.04 -64.28
CA SER A 491 -6.14 -19.35 -64.11
C SER A 491 -5.50 -19.49 -62.72
N THR A 492 -5.62 -20.68 -62.16
CA THR A 492 -5.18 -21.14 -60.85
C THR A 492 -3.83 -21.87 -60.92
N ARG A 493 -3.11 -21.99 -59.79
CA ARG A 493 -2.94 -23.25 -59.03
C ARG A 493 -1.54 -23.43 -58.35
N ALA A 494 -1.60 -23.82 -57.06
CA ALA A 494 -0.72 -24.71 -56.24
C ALA A 494 0.80 -24.43 -56.15
N SER A 495 1.43 -24.23 -54.98
CA SER A 495 1.55 -24.97 -53.70
C SER A 495 2.62 -26.09 -53.66
N SER A 496 3.53 -25.96 -52.68
CA SER A 496 4.04 -26.98 -51.71
C SER A 496 5.56 -27.33 -51.71
N GLN A 497 6.20 -27.06 -50.55
CA GLN A 497 7.03 -27.95 -49.67
C GLN A 497 8.27 -28.67 -50.26
N ASN A 498 9.36 -29.03 -49.57
CA ASN A 498 10.08 -28.72 -48.30
C ASN A 498 11.37 -29.63 -48.30
N THR A 499 12.28 -29.50 -47.32
CA THR A 499 13.42 -30.41 -46.92
C THR A 499 14.76 -30.26 -47.70
N THR A 500 16.00 -30.30 -47.15
CA THR A 500 16.59 -30.91 -45.91
C THR A 500 18.05 -30.40 -45.68
N GLU A 501 18.53 -30.46 -44.43
CA GLU A 501 19.92 -30.33 -43.91
C GLU A 501 20.86 -31.51 -44.34
N PRO A 502 22.22 -31.54 -44.12
CA PRO A 502 22.92 -31.36 -42.80
C PRO A 502 24.46 -30.99 -42.72
N THR A 503 24.96 -30.86 -41.47
CA THR A 503 26.32 -31.10 -40.89
C THR A 503 27.51 -30.10 -41.01
N GLY A 504 28.18 -29.81 -39.86
CA GLY A 504 29.44 -29.01 -39.66
C GLY A 504 30.76 -29.82 -39.84
N PRO A 505 31.99 -29.36 -39.44
CA PRO A 505 32.36 -28.89 -38.07
C PRO A 505 33.53 -27.84 -37.88
N SER A 506 33.70 -27.36 -36.62
CA SER A 506 34.92 -27.02 -35.81
C SER A 506 36.07 -26.07 -36.24
N GLY A 507 36.57 -25.23 -35.30
CA GLY A 507 37.98 -24.76 -35.22
C GLY A 507 38.25 -23.40 -34.53
N SER A 508 39.32 -23.27 -33.73
CA SER A 508 39.54 -22.35 -32.59
C SER A 508 40.72 -21.34 -32.69
N ALA A 509 40.75 -20.35 -31.75
CA ALA A 509 41.93 -19.68 -31.11
C ALA A 509 42.73 -18.62 -31.92
N SER A 510 43.48 -17.62 -31.39
CA SER A 510 43.66 -16.88 -30.12
C SER A 510 44.84 -15.88 -30.30
N LYS A 511 45.02 -14.89 -29.39
CA LYS A 511 46.27 -14.11 -29.05
C LYS A 511 46.70 -12.95 -29.99
N SER A 512 47.37 -11.86 -29.59
CA SER A 512 47.69 -11.15 -28.32
C SER A 512 48.69 -10.00 -28.63
N ILE A 513 48.83 -9.02 -27.71
CA ILE A 513 50.08 -8.33 -27.27
C ILE A 513 50.53 -6.97 -27.86
N ASP A 514 50.69 -6.02 -26.90
CA ASP A 514 51.68 -4.94 -26.67
C ASP A 514 51.89 -3.79 -27.67
N ALA A 515 52.36 -2.59 -27.31
CA ALA A 515 52.50 -1.75 -26.10
C ALA A 515 53.27 -0.48 -26.55
N LEU A 516 53.35 0.53 -25.66
CA LEU A 516 54.39 1.59 -25.56
C LEU A 516 54.02 3.05 -25.94
N LEU A 517 53.93 3.86 -24.87
CA LEU A 517 54.16 5.31 -24.71
C LEU A 517 55.65 5.67 -25.00
N PRO A 518 56.09 6.97 -25.18
CA PRO A 518 56.08 8.00 -24.11
C PRO A 518 56.03 9.52 -24.46
N PHE A 519 55.60 10.30 -23.44
CA PHE A 519 56.03 11.63 -22.93
C PHE A 519 56.61 12.74 -23.85
N ASN A 520 56.10 13.98 -23.76
CA ASN A 520 56.54 15.09 -22.84
C ASN A 520 55.92 16.46 -23.26
N SER A 521 55.15 17.15 -22.40
CA SER A 521 55.48 18.36 -21.60
C SER A 521 55.77 19.69 -22.35
N ASN A 522 54.91 20.70 -22.23
CA ASN A 522 55.18 22.00 -21.53
C ASN A 522 54.17 23.14 -21.82
N ALA A 523 53.57 23.63 -20.73
CA ALA A 523 53.44 25.03 -20.28
C ALA A 523 52.78 26.16 -21.13
N SER A 524 51.59 26.58 -20.65
CA SER A 524 51.27 27.91 -20.08
C SER A 524 50.96 29.17 -20.93
N VAL A 525 49.91 29.89 -20.44
CA VAL A 525 49.63 31.36 -20.42
C VAL A 525 48.60 31.95 -21.43
N SER A 526 47.37 32.10 -20.92
CA SER A 526 46.51 33.30 -20.74
C SER A 526 46.01 34.25 -21.88
N LEU A 527 44.73 34.60 -21.68
CA LEU A 527 43.96 35.85 -21.93
C LEU A 527 43.44 36.22 -23.34
N ALA A 528 42.11 36.02 -23.48
CA ALA A 528 41.05 37.01 -23.72
C ALA A 528 40.91 37.76 -25.07
N SER A 529 39.62 37.94 -25.40
CA SER A 529 38.98 38.91 -26.35
C SER A 529 39.09 38.58 -27.85
N VAL A 530 38.16 38.90 -28.76
CA VAL A 530 36.70 39.16 -28.85
C VAL A 530 36.49 39.48 -30.35
N VAL A 531 35.33 39.13 -30.91
CA VAL A 531 34.77 39.46 -32.25
C VAL A 531 35.17 38.59 -33.47
N GLU A 532 34.09 38.14 -34.14
CA GLU A 532 33.90 37.45 -35.43
C GLU A 532 34.38 38.30 -36.66
N PRO A 533 34.19 37.94 -37.96
CA PRO A 533 33.49 36.79 -38.58
C PRO A 533 34.16 36.19 -39.85
N THR A 534 33.40 35.33 -40.53
CA THR A 534 33.39 34.99 -41.97
C THR A 534 34.20 33.80 -42.55
N THR A 535 33.42 32.74 -42.83
CA THR A 535 33.22 32.06 -44.14
C THR A 535 34.13 30.93 -44.65
N THR A 536 33.43 29.94 -45.21
CA THR A 536 33.78 28.94 -46.25
C THR A 536 34.58 27.69 -45.81
N SER A 537 34.33 26.46 -46.27
CA SER A 537 33.29 25.81 -47.10
C SER A 537 33.60 24.30 -47.17
N ASN A 538 32.64 23.50 -47.65
CA ASN A 538 32.72 22.16 -48.28
C ASN A 538 32.70 20.94 -47.33
N TYR A 539 31.76 19.99 -47.41
CA TYR A 539 31.21 19.31 -48.60
C TYR A 539 29.74 18.87 -48.45
N ALA A 540 29.06 18.77 -49.61
CA ALA A 540 27.63 18.57 -49.83
C ALA A 540 27.13 17.09 -49.80
N PRO A 541 25.80 16.86 -49.66
CA PRO A 541 25.17 15.56 -49.42
C PRO A 541 24.49 14.94 -50.67
N LEU A 542 24.14 13.65 -50.60
CA LEU A 542 23.27 12.93 -51.53
C LEU A 542 21.93 12.57 -50.83
N SER A 543 20.82 12.95 -51.47
CA SER A 543 19.46 12.93 -50.95
C SER A 543 18.75 11.58 -51.07
N SER A 544 17.78 11.32 -50.20
CA SER A 544 16.48 10.76 -50.62
C SER A 544 15.32 11.22 -49.73
N ALA A 545 14.42 11.97 -50.37
CA ALA A 545 12.99 12.17 -50.12
C ALA A 545 12.51 12.52 -48.69
N ALA A 546 12.49 13.82 -48.39
CA ALA A 546 11.63 14.40 -47.38
C ALA A 546 10.15 14.30 -47.80
N ALA A 547 9.32 13.69 -46.94
CA ALA A 547 7.92 14.05 -46.85
C ALA A 547 7.84 15.33 -46.00
N SER A 548 7.30 16.40 -46.57
CA SER A 548 7.22 17.73 -45.97
C SER A 548 6.37 17.73 -44.68
N PRO A 549 6.76 18.46 -43.62
CA PRO A 549 5.92 18.68 -42.45
C PRO A 549 4.91 19.80 -42.74
N SER A 550 3.63 19.46 -42.89
CA SER A 550 2.51 20.34 -42.52
C SER A 550 2.26 20.09 -41.02
N SER A 551 2.11 21.05 -40.11
CA SER A 551 1.61 22.42 -40.20
C SER A 551 1.96 23.19 -38.91
N SER A 552 2.26 24.48 -39.04
CA SER A 552 2.22 25.56 -38.04
C SER A 552 1.74 25.23 -36.60
N LEU A 553 2.66 25.19 -35.63
CA LEU A 553 2.37 25.51 -34.24
C LEU A 553 2.93 26.92 -33.96
N HIS A 554 2.07 27.93 -34.02
CA HIS A 554 2.40 29.18 -33.34
C HIS A 554 2.51 28.87 -31.83
N PRO A 555 3.59 29.28 -31.15
CA PRO A 555 3.69 29.08 -29.70
C PRO A 555 2.51 29.78 -29.00
N TRP A 556 1.92 29.09 -28.03
CA TRP A 556 0.79 29.60 -27.26
C TRP A 556 1.22 30.80 -26.42
N THR A 557 0.35 31.78 -26.25
CA THR A 557 0.66 32.92 -25.36
C THR A 557 0.59 32.49 -23.90
N VAL A 558 1.23 33.25 -23.00
CA VAL A 558 1.14 33.03 -21.54
C VAL A 558 -0.32 33.01 -21.06
N ALA A 559 -1.20 33.81 -21.68
CA ALA A 559 -2.61 33.82 -21.35
C ALA A 559 -3.31 32.52 -21.76
N ASP A 560 -2.99 31.97 -22.94
CA ASP A 560 -3.56 30.71 -23.45
C ASP A 560 -3.26 29.52 -22.53
N VAL A 561 -2.12 29.55 -21.83
CA VAL A 561 -1.63 28.44 -20.98
C VAL A 561 -1.77 28.74 -19.49
N SER A 562 -2.48 29.83 -19.15
CA SER A 562 -2.80 30.16 -17.76
C SER A 562 -3.84 29.19 -17.20
N PHE A 563 -3.73 28.85 -15.91
CA PHE A 563 -4.61 27.89 -15.25
C PHE A 563 -6.10 28.19 -15.46
N ASP A 564 -6.52 29.42 -15.20
CA ASP A 564 -7.91 29.88 -15.35
C ASP A 564 -8.45 29.63 -16.75
N ARG A 565 -7.61 29.80 -17.79
CA ARG A 565 -8.03 29.61 -19.17
C ARG A 565 -8.06 28.14 -19.58
N VAL A 566 -7.07 27.37 -19.15
CA VAL A 566 -6.96 25.93 -19.43
C VAL A 566 -8.08 25.16 -18.73
N MET A 567 -8.44 25.55 -17.51
CA MET A 567 -9.44 24.87 -16.69
C MET A 567 -10.83 25.51 -16.72
N ASP A 568 -11.02 26.59 -17.50
CA ASP A 568 -12.23 27.42 -17.50
C ASP A 568 -12.69 27.76 -16.07
N ALA A 569 -11.75 28.27 -15.26
CA ALA A 569 -11.92 28.54 -13.84
C ALA A 569 -11.64 30.01 -13.52
N ASP A 570 -12.25 30.52 -12.44
CA ASP A 570 -11.96 31.87 -11.91
C ASP A 570 -11.27 31.76 -10.54
N THR A 571 -9.95 31.55 -10.56
CA THR A 571 -9.15 31.48 -9.33
C THR A 571 -8.57 32.83 -8.92
N ARG A 572 -8.53 33.82 -9.83
CA ARG A 572 -8.00 35.16 -9.58
C ARG A 572 -8.72 35.93 -8.47
N GLY A 573 -10.01 35.64 -8.24
CA GLY A 573 -10.76 36.19 -7.11
C GLY A 573 -10.35 35.62 -5.74
N VAL A 574 -9.67 34.48 -5.72
CA VAL A 574 -9.28 33.76 -4.49
C VAL A 574 -7.78 33.90 -4.21
N PHE A 575 -6.96 33.77 -5.25
CA PHE A 575 -5.50 33.83 -5.14
C PHE A 575 -4.89 34.57 -6.33
N VAL A 576 -3.98 35.50 -6.03
CA VAL A 576 -3.18 36.21 -7.02
C VAL A 576 -1.72 36.03 -6.65
N SER A 577 -0.96 35.37 -7.53
CA SER A 577 0.46 35.15 -7.30
C SER A 577 1.25 36.45 -7.41
N LYS A 578 2.20 36.65 -6.49
CA LYS A 578 3.19 37.72 -6.58
C LYS A 578 4.20 37.54 -7.73
N PHE A 579 4.24 36.36 -8.35
CA PHE A 579 5.14 36.02 -9.44
C PHE A 579 4.44 35.94 -10.80
N ALA A 580 3.25 36.52 -10.95
CA ALA A 580 2.46 36.45 -12.18
C ALA A 580 3.19 36.94 -13.45
N SER A 581 4.19 37.82 -13.32
CA SER A 581 5.00 38.35 -14.42
C SER A 581 6.35 37.66 -14.61
N ALA A 582 6.70 36.68 -13.77
CA ALA A 582 7.98 36.01 -13.86
C ALA A 582 7.99 35.06 -15.07
N PRO A 583 9.01 35.11 -15.95
CA PRO A 583 9.06 34.30 -17.16
C PRO A 583 9.30 32.81 -16.86
N ARG A 584 9.94 32.52 -15.72
CA ARG A 584 10.21 31.17 -15.25
C ARG A 584 10.23 31.11 -13.73
N GLY A 585 10.06 29.92 -13.17
CA GLY A 585 10.14 29.70 -11.74
C GLY A 585 10.31 28.24 -11.37
N ILE A 586 10.70 28.02 -10.12
CA ILE A 586 10.86 26.71 -9.52
C ILE A 586 9.60 26.37 -8.74
N VAL A 587 9.04 25.19 -8.97
CA VAL A 587 7.87 24.68 -8.27
C VAL A 587 8.30 23.50 -7.38
N MET A 588 7.89 23.53 -6.12
CA MET A 588 8.13 22.46 -5.14
C MET A 588 6.83 22.12 -4.42
N CYS A 589 6.65 20.87 -4.02
CA CYS A 589 5.55 20.45 -3.16
C CYS A 589 6.08 20.02 -1.80
N MET A 590 5.45 20.45 -0.71
CA MET A 590 5.92 20.20 0.66
C MET A 590 4.78 19.93 1.62
N HIS A 591 5.04 19.05 2.58
CA HIS A 591 4.33 18.98 3.85
C HIS A 591 5.31 19.23 4.99
N THR A 592 4.81 19.45 6.22
CA THR A 592 5.60 19.84 7.41
C THR A 592 6.92 19.07 7.56
N ARG A 593 6.89 17.73 7.42
CA ARG A 593 8.07 16.85 7.63
C ARG A 593 9.15 17.00 6.55
N MET A 594 8.83 17.64 5.43
CA MET A 594 9.72 17.84 4.29
C MET A 594 10.34 19.24 4.29
N VAL A 595 9.87 20.14 5.17
CA VAL A 595 10.33 21.53 5.29
C VAL A 595 11.84 21.62 5.56
N PRO A 596 12.47 20.81 6.44
CA PRO A 596 13.91 20.88 6.65
C PRO A 596 14.71 20.66 5.38
N MET A 597 14.31 19.67 4.56
CA MET A 597 14.95 19.40 3.28
C MET A 597 14.65 20.49 2.24
N GLY A 598 13.42 21.00 2.21
CA GLY A 598 12.98 22.06 1.32
C GLY A 598 13.71 23.38 1.53
N VAL A 599 13.79 23.85 2.79
CA VAL A 599 14.56 25.04 3.16
C VAL A 599 16.04 24.85 2.81
N SER A 600 16.60 23.68 3.14
CA SER A 600 17.99 23.32 2.84
C SER A 600 18.27 23.36 1.32
N LEU A 601 17.34 22.87 0.49
CA LEU A 601 17.43 22.94 -0.97
C LEU A 601 17.37 24.38 -1.47
N ILE A 602 16.40 25.19 -1.02
CA ILE A 602 16.27 26.59 -1.44
C ILE A 602 17.56 27.36 -1.12
N GLN A 603 18.13 27.17 0.07
CA GLN A 603 19.41 27.78 0.45
C GLN A 603 20.57 27.29 -0.44
N GLU A 604 20.59 26.02 -0.83
CA GLU A 604 21.62 25.49 -1.72
C GLU A 604 21.48 26.04 -3.14
N LEU A 605 20.26 26.17 -3.67
CA LEU A 605 20.00 26.81 -4.95
C LEU A 605 20.53 28.26 -4.95
N ARG A 606 20.31 29.02 -3.86
CA ARG A 606 20.88 30.37 -3.73
C ARG A 606 22.41 30.35 -3.66
N ALA A 607 23.00 29.37 -2.98
CA ALA A 607 24.47 29.22 -2.93
C ALA A 607 25.08 28.87 -4.29
N LEU A 608 24.35 28.13 -5.14
CA LEU A 608 24.71 27.83 -6.52
C LEU A 608 24.51 29.02 -7.49
N GLY A 609 23.95 30.14 -7.02
CA GLY A 609 23.70 31.34 -7.82
C GLY A 609 22.31 31.42 -8.46
N ASN A 610 21.42 30.47 -8.17
CA ASN A 610 20.07 30.48 -8.72
C ASN A 610 19.25 31.64 -8.15
N ILE A 611 18.69 32.48 -9.03
CA ILE A 611 17.86 33.65 -8.67
C ILE A 611 16.37 33.45 -8.99
N ASP A 612 15.97 32.29 -9.50
CA ASP A 612 14.60 32.06 -9.96
C ASP A 612 13.62 32.09 -8.76
N PRO A 613 12.41 32.64 -8.95
CA PRO A 613 11.37 32.62 -7.93
C PRO A 613 10.95 31.18 -7.63
N VAL A 614 10.68 30.89 -6.35
CA VAL A 614 10.26 29.56 -5.90
C VAL A 614 8.81 29.63 -5.42
N GLN A 615 7.95 28.77 -5.95
CA GLN A 615 6.62 28.50 -5.41
C GLN A 615 6.60 27.16 -4.70
N VAL A 616 6.23 27.19 -3.42
CA VAL A 616 6.02 26.00 -2.60
C VAL A 616 4.52 25.76 -2.47
N PHE A 617 4.05 24.63 -2.96
CA PHE A 617 2.66 24.22 -2.85
C PHE A 617 2.47 23.17 -1.77
N TYR A 618 1.36 23.29 -1.06
CA TYR A 618 0.84 22.28 -0.14
C TYR A 618 -0.68 22.17 -0.30
N CYS A 619 -1.29 21.19 0.35
CA CYS A 619 -2.68 20.81 0.20
C CYS A 619 -3.39 20.78 1.57
N LEU A 620 -4.26 21.77 1.76
CA LEU A 620 -5.09 21.99 2.95
C LEU A 620 -4.31 22.51 4.17
N PRO A 621 -4.97 23.29 5.07
CA PRO A 621 -4.27 24.00 6.14
C PRO A 621 -3.56 23.12 7.17
N ASN A 622 -3.95 21.85 7.30
CA ASN A 622 -3.37 20.94 8.29
C ASN A 622 -2.08 20.25 7.81
N GLU A 623 -1.72 20.37 6.54
CA GLU A 623 -0.53 19.69 6.00
C GLU A 623 0.78 20.44 6.29
N LEU A 624 0.71 21.77 6.33
CA LEU A 624 1.84 22.67 6.59
C LEU A 624 1.52 23.62 7.73
N SER A 625 2.38 23.67 8.75
CA SER A 625 2.15 24.54 9.91
C SER A 625 2.33 26.03 9.56
N SER A 626 1.69 26.92 10.31
CA SER A 626 1.86 28.37 10.14
C SER A 626 3.30 28.83 10.39
N THR A 627 4.03 28.15 11.29
CA THR A 627 5.45 28.36 11.54
C THR A 627 6.28 28.02 10.30
N ASP A 628 6.00 26.92 9.63
CA ASP A 628 6.71 26.51 8.42
C ASP A 628 6.42 27.43 7.24
N VAL A 629 5.16 27.85 7.07
CA VAL A 629 4.77 28.85 6.07
C VAL A 629 5.57 30.15 6.28
N THR A 630 5.70 30.60 7.53
CA THR A 630 6.48 31.79 7.88
C THR A 630 7.97 31.59 7.60
N LEU A 631 8.53 30.44 7.96
CA LEU A 631 9.93 30.08 7.73
C LEU A 631 10.27 30.11 6.23
N LEU A 632 9.46 29.44 5.41
CA LEU A 632 9.64 29.35 3.96
C LEU A 632 9.49 30.72 3.29
N THR A 633 8.46 31.48 3.65
CA THR A 633 8.24 32.84 3.13
C THR A 633 9.40 33.78 3.49
N GLY A 634 10.04 33.57 4.64
CA GLY A 634 11.20 34.33 5.11
C GLY A 634 12.49 34.10 4.32
N LEU A 635 12.58 33.09 3.45
CA LEU A 635 13.79 32.80 2.66
C LEU A 635 14.04 33.79 1.51
N GLY A 636 13.08 34.67 1.22
CA GLY A 636 13.18 35.66 0.14
C GLY A 636 13.00 35.03 -1.25
N ASN A 637 12.25 35.71 -2.12
CA ASN A 637 11.88 35.19 -3.45
C ASN A 637 11.21 33.80 -3.41
N VAL A 638 10.43 33.54 -2.35
CA VAL A 638 9.61 32.33 -2.15
C VAL A 638 8.16 32.73 -1.92
N GLU A 639 7.21 32.05 -2.57
CA GLU A 639 5.76 32.13 -2.31
C GLU A 639 5.25 30.76 -1.86
N VAL A 640 4.44 30.72 -0.80
CA VAL A 640 3.86 29.47 -0.29
C VAL A 640 2.36 29.50 -0.53
N VAL A 641 1.80 28.44 -1.11
CA VAL A 641 0.41 28.40 -1.59
C VAL A 641 -0.30 27.12 -1.15
N ASP A 642 -1.45 27.28 -0.49
CA ASP A 642 -2.40 26.17 -0.24
C ASP A 642 -3.22 25.92 -1.51
N LEU A 643 -2.69 25.08 -2.40
CA LEU A 643 -3.32 24.82 -3.69
C LEU A 643 -4.73 24.25 -3.53
N CYS A 644 -4.87 23.27 -2.65
CA CYS A 644 -6.12 22.55 -2.46
C CYS A 644 -7.23 23.46 -1.93
N SER A 645 -6.94 24.34 -0.97
CA SER A 645 -7.94 25.31 -0.49
C SER A 645 -8.34 26.31 -1.58
N VAL A 646 -7.40 26.74 -2.42
CA VAL A 646 -7.71 27.60 -3.58
C VAL A 646 -8.63 26.88 -4.56
N LEU A 647 -8.34 25.62 -4.90
CA LEU A 647 -9.14 24.84 -5.85
C LEU A 647 -10.54 24.51 -5.31
N VAL A 648 -10.69 24.24 -4.01
CA VAL A 648 -12.00 24.05 -3.36
C VAL A 648 -12.80 25.35 -3.35
N THR A 649 -12.18 26.47 -2.94
CA THR A 649 -12.86 27.77 -2.85
C THR A 649 -13.30 28.26 -4.24
N SER A 650 -12.50 28.00 -5.26
CA SER A 650 -12.79 28.35 -6.66
C SER A 650 -13.73 27.33 -7.34
N ARG A 651 -14.24 26.32 -6.61
CA ARG A 651 -15.14 25.26 -7.09
C ARG A 651 -14.57 24.39 -8.21
N VAL A 652 -13.25 24.39 -8.39
CA VAL A 652 -12.56 23.45 -9.28
C VAL A 652 -12.59 22.06 -8.67
N PHE A 653 -12.38 21.98 -7.34
CA PHE A 653 -12.68 20.78 -6.57
C PHE A 653 -14.03 20.90 -5.89
N ALA A 654 -14.77 19.79 -5.87
CA ALA A 654 -16.10 19.75 -5.28
C ALA A 654 -16.06 20.03 -3.76
N ASP A 655 -15.09 19.46 -3.06
CA ASP A 655 -14.96 19.58 -1.61
C ASP A 655 -13.55 19.22 -1.11
N HIS A 656 -13.34 19.38 0.20
CA HIS A 656 -12.10 19.01 0.89
C HIS A 656 -11.79 17.50 0.86
N GLY A 657 -12.79 16.63 0.69
CA GLY A 657 -12.61 15.19 0.57
C GLY A 657 -11.99 14.78 -0.77
N VAL A 658 -12.38 15.44 -1.86
CA VAL A 658 -11.67 15.30 -3.15
C VAL A 658 -10.25 15.85 -3.04
N ALA A 659 -10.11 17.01 -2.42
CA ALA A 659 -8.83 17.69 -2.29
C ALA A 659 -7.80 16.89 -1.47
N SER A 660 -8.21 16.23 -0.37
CA SER A 660 -7.31 15.43 0.47
C SER A 660 -6.67 14.25 -0.28
N ARG A 661 -7.26 13.79 -1.39
CA ARG A 661 -6.67 12.77 -2.27
C ARG A 661 -5.39 13.23 -2.99
N PHE A 662 -5.05 14.52 -2.88
CA PHE A 662 -3.82 15.12 -3.41
C PHE A 662 -2.77 15.44 -2.35
N GLN A 663 -2.95 15.04 -1.08
CA GLN A 663 -1.91 15.10 -0.02
C GLN A 663 -0.87 13.98 -0.21
N ASN A 664 -0.26 13.94 -1.40
CA ASN A 664 0.72 12.95 -1.85
C ASN A 664 1.41 13.45 -3.13
N PHE A 665 2.19 12.58 -3.79
CA PHE A 665 2.95 12.90 -5.00
C PHE A 665 2.15 13.54 -6.14
N TRP A 666 0.84 13.25 -6.22
CA TRP A 666 -0.02 13.80 -7.26
C TRP A 666 -0.34 15.30 -7.10
N LEU A 667 0.11 15.96 -6.04
CA LEU A 667 0.05 17.42 -5.97
C LEU A 667 0.94 18.07 -7.03
N LYS A 668 2.06 17.43 -7.40
CA LYS A 668 3.08 18.02 -8.28
C LYS A 668 2.55 18.40 -9.67
N PRO A 669 1.80 17.55 -10.40
CA PRO A 669 1.21 17.97 -11.67
C PRO A 669 0.22 19.12 -11.51
N LEU A 670 -0.57 19.14 -10.43
CA LEU A 670 -1.51 20.25 -10.19
C LEU A 670 -0.76 21.55 -9.94
N ALA A 671 0.29 21.50 -9.10
CA ALA A 671 1.16 22.64 -8.82
C ALA A 671 1.84 23.15 -10.09
N LEU A 672 2.32 22.23 -10.95
CA LEU A 672 2.89 22.59 -12.24
C LEU A 672 1.86 23.32 -13.09
N VAL A 673 0.67 22.76 -13.30
CA VAL A 673 -0.37 23.37 -14.16
C VAL A 673 -0.86 24.70 -13.58
N PHE A 674 -1.09 24.77 -12.26
CA PHE A 674 -1.58 25.95 -11.55
C PHE A 674 -0.58 27.11 -11.47
N SER A 675 0.73 26.82 -11.37
CA SER A 675 1.76 27.87 -11.26
C SER A 675 1.66 28.91 -12.40
N PRO A 676 1.93 30.20 -12.15
CA PRO A 676 1.77 31.23 -13.17
C PRO A 676 2.92 31.24 -14.18
N PHE A 677 4.00 30.48 -13.93
CA PHE A 677 5.20 30.52 -14.74
C PHE A 677 4.97 29.88 -16.12
N PRO A 678 5.34 30.57 -17.22
CA PRO A 678 5.43 29.97 -18.54
C PRO A 678 6.44 28.80 -18.58
N ASN A 679 7.63 29.01 -18.00
CA ASN A 679 8.68 28.00 -17.91
C ASN A 679 8.78 27.48 -16.46
N VAL A 680 8.39 26.23 -16.23
CA VAL A 680 8.37 25.60 -14.91
C VAL A 680 9.52 24.61 -14.76
N LEU A 681 10.32 24.79 -13.70
CA LEU A 681 11.24 23.79 -13.19
C LEU A 681 10.63 23.18 -11.92
N LEU A 682 9.98 22.02 -12.05
CA LEU A 682 9.42 21.28 -10.92
C LEU A 682 10.51 20.41 -10.28
N VAL A 683 10.67 20.50 -8.96
CA VAL A 683 11.80 19.88 -8.25
C VAL A 683 11.33 19.23 -6.94
N ASP A 684 11.79 18.00 -6.71
CA ASP A 684 11.67 17.34 -5.41
C ASP A 684 12.61 17.95 -4.38
N VAL A 685 12.10 18.16 -3.17
CA VAL A 685 12.86 18.83 -2.11
C VAL A 685 14.07 18.06 -1.62
N ASP A 686 14.13 16.76 -1.87
CA ASP A 686 15.27 15.92 -1.52
C ASP A 686 16.37 15.95 -2.60
N THR A 687 16.14 16.53 -3.77
CA THR A 687 17.11 16.60 -4.89
C THR A 687 18.40 17.33 -4.51
N ILE A 688 19.55 16.70 -4.74
CA ILE A 688 20.88 17.28 -4.50
C ILE A 688 21.49 17.69 -5.83
N PHE A 689 21.58 18.99 -6.12
CA PHE A 689 22.21 19.52 -7.33
C PHE A 689 23.71 19.75 -7.14
N LEU A 690 24.51 19.43 -8.16
CA LEU A 690 25.94 19.79 -8.21
C LEU A 690 26.19 21.10 -8.97
N HIS A 691 25.21 21.55 -9.76
CA HIS A 691 25.25 22.77 -10.57
C HIS A 691 23.92 23.51 -10.49
N ASP A 692 23.90 24.81 -10.78
CA ASP A 692 22.66 25.58 -10.86
C ASP A 692 21.70 24.95 -11.90
N PRO A 693 20.49 24.53 -11.49
CA PRO A 693 19.57 23.91 -12.44
C PRO A 693 18.97 24.85 -13.46
N ALA A 694 19.11 26.17 -13.29
CA ALA A 694 18.75 27.13 -14.34
C ALA A 694 19.56 26.95 -15.63
N LEU A 695 20.72 26.29 -15.58
CA LEU A 695 21.51 26.00 -16.77
C LEU A 695 20.74 25.09 -17.74
N LEU A 696 19.87 24.19 -17.24
CA LEU A 696 19.14 23.24 -18.09
C LEU A 696 18.24 23.93 -19.12
N TRP A 697 17.80 25.17 -18.88
CA TRP A 697 17.02 25.95 -19.85
C TRP A 697 17.76 26.20 -21.17
N THR A 698 19.10 26.12 -21.15
CA THR A 698 19.94 26.29 -22.34
C THR A 698 20.33 24.96 -22.99
N SER A 699 19.85 23.83 -22.45
CA SER A 699 20.17 22.51 -22.99
C SER A 699 19.42 22.23 -24.30
N SER A 700 20.04 21.49 -25.22
CA SER A 700 19.48 21.09 -26.52
C SER A 700 18.10 20.48 -26.36
N PRO A 701 17.85 19.49 -25.47
CA PRO A 701 16.51 18.93 -25.29
C PRO A 701 15.43 19.99 -24.99
N VAL A 702 15.75 20.97 -24.14
CA VAL A 702 14.82 22.04 -23.74
C VAL A 702 14.67 23.07 -24.85
N VAL A 703 15.75 23.46 -25.53
CA VAL A 703 15.69 24.36 -26.68
C VAL A 703 14.90 23.73 -27.84
N ASP A 704 15.03 22.43 -28.05
CA ASP A 704 14.44 21.72 -29.18
C ASP A 704 12.98 21.35 -28.93
N THR A 705 12.58 21.00 -27.71
CA THR A 705 11.21 20.52 -27.40
C THR A 705 10.46 21.34 -26.37
N GLY A 706 11.15 22.14 -25.56
CA GLY A 706 10.57 22.88 -24.44
C GLY A 706 10.46 22.02 -23.19
N THR A 707 11.01 20.80 -23.21
CA THR A 707 10.92 19.85 -22.11
C THR A 707 12.25 19.18 -21.85
N LEU A 708 12.43 18.73 -20.61
CA LEU A 708 13.46 17.76 -20.26
C LEU A 708 12.97 16.87 -19.12
N PHE A 709 12.91 15.57 -19.41
CA PHE A 709 12.60 14.51 -18.44
C PHE A 709 13.83 13.62 -18.22
N PHE A 710 13.87 12.92 -17.09
CA PHE A 710 14.97 12.00 -16.76
C PHE A 710 14.45 10.58 -16.65
N HIS A 711 15.27 9.60 -17.03
CA HIS A 711 14.86 8.20 -17.02
C HIS A 711 14.93 7.62 -15.59
N ASP A 712 13.97 6.76 -15.25
CA ASP A 712 14.09 5.87 -14.08
C ASP A 712 14.84 4.57 -14.50
N ARG A 713 15.09 3.71 -13.51
CA ARG A 713 15.73 2.40 -13.73
C ARG A 713 14.89 1.58 -14.69
N VAL A 714 15.57 0.88 -15.60
CA VAL A 714 14.95 -0.12 -16.45
C VAL A 714 14.67 -1.36 -15.60
N LEU A 715 13.41 -1.60 -15.26
CA LEU A 715 12.99 -2.68 -14.38
C LEU A 715 11.81 -3.44 -15.01
N ASP A 716 12.09 -4.63 -15.53
CA ASP A 716 11.10 -5.47 -16.21
C ASP A 716 10.18 -6.20 -15.21
N PHE A 717 9.21 -5.45 -14.69
CA PHE A 717 8.11 -5.97 -13.88
C PHE A 717 6.79 -5.81 -14.64
N SER A 718 5.92 -6.81 -14.58
CA SER A 718 4.57 -6.75 -15.17
C SER A 718 3.63 -5.95 -14.24
N GLN A 719 3.82 -4.63 -14.23
CA GLN A 719 3.10 -3.65 -13.41
C GLN A 719 2.88 -2.36 -14.22
N PHE A 720 1.90 -1.56 -13.80
CA PHE A 720 1.56 -0.28 -14.41
C PHE A 720 1.32 -0.39 -15.93
N LEU A 721 1.89 0.51 -16.72
CA LEU A 721 1.84 0.47 -18.18
C LEU A 721 2.45 -0.80 -18.78
N ASN A 722 3.38 -1.45 -18.07
CA ASN A 722 4.04 -2.66 -18.51
C ASN A 722 3.26 -3.95 -18.17
N GLN A 723 2.11 -3.83 -17.51
CA GLN A 723 1.31 -4.97 -17.12
C GLN A 723 0.72 -5.69 -18.34
N ASP A 724 0.78 -7.02 -18.33
CA ASP A 724 0.19 -7.85 -19.39
C ASP A 724 -1.34 -7.74 -19.40
N VAL A 725 -1.91 -7.46 -20.57
CA VAL A 725 -3.36 -7.36 -20.78
C VAL A 725 -3.73 -8.09 -22.07
N GLY A 726 -4.71 -8.99 -21.99
CA GLY A 726 -5.21 -9.74 -23.14
C GLY A 726 -4.99 -11.24 -23.05
N PRO A 727 -5.55 -12.02 -23.99
CA PRO A 727 -5.39 -13.47 -24.06
C PRO A 727 -4.09 -13.90 -24.74
N ASP A 728 -3.44 -13.02 -25.49
CA ASP A 728 -2.22 -13.29 -26.27
C ASP A 728 -0.97 -12.81 -25.52
N ASP A 729 0.08 -13.64 -25.51
CA ASP A 729 1.38 -13.29 -24.93
C ASP A 729 1.98 -12.08 -25.67
N GLY A 730 2.08 -10.92 -24.99
CA GLY A 730 2.85 -9.76 -25.47
C GLY A 730 2.09 -8.44 -25.56
N GLN A 731 0.76 -8.41 -25.41
CA GLN A 731 0.03 -7.14 -25.31
C GLN A 731 0.15 -6.58 -23.88
N THR A 732 0.58 -5.32 -23.77
CA THR A 732 0.78 -4.62 -22.50
C THR A 732 -0.22 -3.48 -22.31
N PHE A 733 -0.44 -3.08 -21.06
CA PHE A 733 -1.44 -2.08 -20.71
C PHE A 733 -1.22 -0.76 -21.42
N ILE A 734 0.03 -0.37 -21.72
CA ILE A 734 0.33 0.84 -22.48
C ILE A 734 -0.36 0.86 -23.85
N GLN A 735 -0.41 -0.27 -24.56
CA GLN A 735 -1.04 -0.35 -25.88
C GLN A 735 -2.55 -0.13 -25.74
N VAL A 736 -3.18 -0.84 -24.79
CA VAL A 736 -4.61 -0.67 -24.47
C VAL A 736 -4.91 0.73 -23.94
N PHE A 737 -4.02 1.32 -23.16
CA PHE A 737 -4.16 2.65 -22.60
C PHE A 737 -4.23 3.69 -23.71
N PHE A 738 -3.34 3.63 -24.70
CA PHE A 738 -3.36 4.52 -25.87
C PHE A 738 -4.61 4.32 -26.74
N ASP A 739 -5.10 3.08 -26.85
CA ASP A 739 -6.30 2.76 -27.63
C ASP A 739 -7.60 3.21 -26.96
N THR A 740 -7.64 3.13 -25.63
CA THR A 740 -8.85 3.37 -24.83
C THR A 740 -8.86 4.74 -24.14
N PHE A 741 -7.79 5.53 -24.26
CA PHE A 741 -7.76 6.88 -23.70
C PHE A 741 -8.88 7.73 -24.33
N PRO A 742 -9.70 8.44 -23.53
CA PRO A 742 -10.82 9.22 -24.04
C PRO A 742 -10.37 10.58 -24.58
N TYR A 743 -9.71 10.60 -25.74
CA TYR A 743 -9.15 11.82 -26.36
C TYR A 743 -10.16 12.97 -26.46
N ALA A 744 -11.41 12.66 -26.80
CA ALA A 744 -12.47 13.66 -26.91
C ALA A 744 -12.77 14.38 -25.58
N ALA A 745 -12.49 13.78 -24.42
CA ALA A 745 -12.69 14.39 -23.11
C ALA A 745 -11.70 15.53 -22.81
N VAL A 746 -10.61 15.62 -23.59
CA VAL A 746 -9.55 16.64 -23.48
C VAL A 746 -9.33 17.37 -24.81
N ASN A 747 -10.38 17.44 -25.64
CA ASN A 747 -10.36 18.13 -26.94
C ASN A 747 -9.28 17.62 -27.92
N LEU A 748 -8.88 16.36 -27.79
CA LEU A 748 -7.91 15.71 -28.67
C LEU A 748 -8.59 14.71 -29.59
N THR A 749 -7.90 14.38 -30.68
CA THR A 749 -8.20 13.23 -31.54
C THR A 749 -7.11 12.19 -31.37
N ARG A 750 -7.49 10.90 -31.34
CA ARG A 750 -6.52 9.80 -31.27
C ARG A 750 -5.52 9.92 -32.44
N PRO A 751 -4.20 9.94 -32.17
CA PRO A 751 -3.20 9.92 -33.22
C PRO A 751 -3.34 8.71 -34.13
N ALA A 752 -3.11 8.90 -35.43
CA ALA A 752 -3.19 7.81 -36.42
C ALA A 752 -2.09 6.75 -36.21
N ALA A 753 -0.93 7.18 -35.71
CA ALA A 753 0.20 6.32 -35.37
C ALA A 753 0.86 6.80 -34.08
N ILE A 754 1.45 5.86 -33.35
CA ILE A 754 2.29 6.12 -32.17
C ILE A 754 3.60 6.79 -32.61
N SER A 755 4.10 7.74 -31.81
CA SER A 755 5.30 8.50 -32.16
C SER A 755 6.53 7.58 -32.27
N ASP A 756 7.52 8.00 -33.05
CA ASP A 756 8.78 7.27 -33.15
C ASP A 756 9.55 7.25 -31.83
N THR A 757 9.41 8.29 -31.01
CA THR A 757 9.97 8.35 -29.65
C THR A 757 9.35 7.25 -28.79
N MET A 758 8.02 7.15 -28.79
CA MET A 758 7.29 6.17 -28.02
C MET A 758 7.55 4.74 -28.50
N ARG A 759 7.57 4.50 -29.81
CA ARG A 759 7.87 3.18 -30.39
C ARG A 759 9.26 2.66 -29.99
N ARG A 760 10.23 3.56 -29.76
CA ARG A 760 11.59 3.22 -29.30
C ARG A 760 11.74 3.19 -27.78
N SER A 761 10.74 3.62 -27.02
CA SER A 761 10.80 3.67 -25.55
C SER A 761 10.88 2.26 -24.95
N MET A 762 11.51 2.14 -23.78
CA MET A 762 11.63 0.84 -23.09
C MET A 762 10.26 0.38 -22.56
N VAL A 763 9.41 1.31 -22.11
CA VAL A 763 8.06 1.01 -21.63
C VAL A 763 7.16 0.45 -22.74
N TRP A 764 7.25 0.96 -23.98
CA TRP A 764 6.50 0.42 -25.11
C TRP A 764 6.96 -1.00 -25.51
N ASN A 765 8.27 -1.25 -25.40
CA ASN A 765 8.90 -2.52 -25.77
C ASN A 765 9.00 -3.53 -24.63
N LYS A 766 8.22 -3.34 -23.56
CA LYS A 766 8.13 -4.23 -22.40
C LYS A 766 9.46 -4.48 -21.68
N HIS A 767 10.29 -3.45 -21.56
CA HIS A 767 11.57 -3.52 -20.85
C HIS A 767 11.54 -2.85 -19.48
N THR A 768 10.56 -2.00 -19.20
CA THR A 768 10.44 -1.34 -17.90
C THR A 768 9.00 -1.04 -17.50
N ALA A 769 8.71 -1.12 -16.20
CA ALA A 769 7.49 -0.59 -15.60
C ALA A 769 7.55 0.92 -15.30
N HIS A 770 8.74 1.51 -15.32
CA HIS A 770 9.00 2.91 -14.99
C HIS A 770 9.85 3.56 -16.09
N GLU A 771 9.32 4.58 -16.77
CA GLU A 771 10.04 5.30 -17.82
C GLU A 771 10.70 6.56 -17.26
N GLN A 772 10.03 7.26 -16.34
CA GLN A 772 10.43 8.58 -15.86
C GLN A 772 10.77 8.62 -14.35
N ASP A 773 11.87 9.30 -14.03
CA ASP A 773 12.18 9.87 -12.72
C ASP A 773 11.64 11.32 -12.67
N SER A 774 10.67 11.59 -11.78
CA SER A 774 10.05 12.92 -11.61
C SER A 774 10.68 13.78 -10.51
N SER A 775 11.92 13.46 -10.10
CA SER A 775 12.69 14.32 -9.17
C SER A 775 12.91 15.73 -9.73
N VAL A 776 13.10 15.83 -11.04
CA VAL A 776 13.22 17.10 -11.78
C VAL A 776 12.44 17.00 -13.08
N VAL A 777 11.55 17.97 -13.33
CA VAL A 777 10.72 18.05 -14.54
C VAL A 777 10.78 19.48 -15.08
N LEU A 778 11.23 19.65 -16.34
CA LEU A 778 11.21 20.94 -17.01
C LEU A 778 10.14 20.96 -18.09
N ILE A 779 9.26 21.96 -18.02
CA ILE A 779 8.21 22.19 -19.02
C ILE A 779 8.11 23.67 -19.34
N ASP A 780 8.22 24.00 -20.62
CA ASP A 780 7.72 25.24 -21.21
C ASP A 780 6.25 25.07 -21.58
N LYS A 781 5.36 25.68 -20.79
CA LYS A 781 3.92 25.61 -20.99
C LYS A 781 3.49 26.22 -22.32
N THR A 782 4.16 27.28 -22.79
CA THR A 782 3.81 27.96 -24.04
C THR A 782 4.08 27.10 -25.27
N ARG A 783 5.04 26.18 -25.14
CA ARG A 783 5.33 25.16 -26.15
C ARG A 783 4.48 23.90 -25.99
N ALA A 784 4.18 23.50 -24.75
CA ALA A 784 3.28 22.39 -24.45
C ALA A 784 1.85 22.69 -24.93
N GLY A 785 1.37 23.90 -24.67
CA GLY A 785 0.03 24.35 -25.00
C GLY A 785 -1.07 23.87 -24.04
N PRO A 786 -2.28 24.43 -24.19
CA PRO A 786 -3.41 24.15 -23.29
C PRO A 786 -3.81 22.67 -23.30
N HIS A 787 -3.83 22.02 -24.47
CA HIS A 787 -4.24 20.61 -24.59
C HIS A 787 -3.33 19.65 -23.82
N VAL A 788 -2.01 19.91 -23.74
CA VAL A 788 -1.11 19.10 -22.90
C VAL A 788 -1.42 19.31 -21.42
N LEU A 789 -1.69 20.55 -21.01
CA LEU A 789 -2.03 20.87 -19.62
C LEU A 789 -3.40 20.30 -19.21
N GLU A 790 -4.40 20.36 -20.10
CA GLU A 790 -5.70 19.69 -19.95
C GLU A 790 -5.53 18.18 -19.84
N THR A 791 -4.70 17.59 -20.70
CA THR A 791 -4.42 16.15 -20.68
C THR A 791 -3.71 15.73 -19.40
N LEU A 792 -2.70 16.48 -18.95
CA LEU A 792 -2.01 16.24 -17.68
C LEU A 792 -3.00 16.32 -16.50
N TRP A 793 -3.86 17.34 -16.49
CA TRP A 793 -4.90 17.48 -15.49
C TRP A 793 -5.89 16.32 -15.51
N TYR A 794 -6.37 15.90 -16.68
CA TYR A 794 -7.29 14.78 -16.83
C TYR A 794 -6.66 13.47 -16.36
N LEU A 795 -5.39 13.22 -16.71
CA LEU A 795 -4.64 12.04 -16.27
C LEU A 795 -4.64 11.94 -14.73
N VAL A 796 -4.43 13.08 -14.08
CA VAL A 796 -4.19 13.19 -12.65
C VAL A 796 -5.49 13.33 -11.83
N THR A 797 -6.55 13.89 -12.39
CA THR A 797 -7.80 14.13 -11.64
C THR A 797 -8.89 13.12 -11.96
N VAL A 798 -8.84 12.49 -13.14
CA VAL A 798 -9.89 11.62 -13.67
C VAL A 798 -9.34 10.24 -14.01
N LYS A 799 -8.41 10.14 -14.97
CA LYS A 799 -7.96 8.85 -15.54
C LYS A 799 -7.37 7.93 -14.49
N ARG A 800 -6.55 8.45 -13.55
CA ARG A 800 -5.95 7.67 -12.47
C ARG A 800 -6.97 6.93 -11.58
N PHE A 801 -8.24 7.36 -11.58
CA PHE A 801 -9.32 6.75 -10.80
C PHE A 801 -10.27 5.89 -11.62
N GLN A 802 -10.21 5.98 -12.96
CA GLN A 802 -11.12 5.26 -13.86
C GLN A 802 -10.62 3.86 -14.20
N ASP A 803 -9.31 3.68 -14.28
CA ASP A 803 -8.73 2.41 -14.71
C ASP A 803 -8.60 1.39 -13.57
N GLN A 804 -8.86 0.13 -13.89
CA GLN A 804 -8.57 -0.99 -12.98
C GLN A 804 -7.07 -1.21 -12.78
N ILE A 805 -6.26 -0.80 -13.76
CA ILE A 805 -4.79 -0.86 -13.71
C ILE A 805 -4.30 0.58 -13.59
N THR A 806 -3.60 0.89 -12.51
CA THR A 806 -2.96 2.21 -12.36
C THR A 806 -1.85 2.35 -13.40
N PHE A 807 -1.79 3.46 -14.14
CA PHE A 807 -0.77 3.65 -15.18
C PHE A 807 0.60 4.08 -14.63
N SER A 808 0.72 4.45 -13.35
CA SER A 808 1.97 5.00 -12.82
C SER A 808 2.15 4.72 -11.34
N TRP A 809 3.41 4.63 -10.91
CA TRP A 809 3.78 4.79 -9.52
C TRP A 809 3.80 6.29 -9.18
N GLY A 810 2.68 6.77 -8.62
CA GLY A 810 2.51 8.20 -8.36
C GLY A 810 2.38 9.01 -9.65
N ASP A 811 2.95 10.21 -9.67
CA ASP A 811 2.86 11.20 -10.73
C ASP A 811 3.77 10.94 -11.94
N LYS A 812 4.76 10.06 -11.79
CA LYS A 812 5.96 9.99 -12.65
C LYS A 812 5.67 9.87 -14.14
N GLU A 813 4.75 9.00 -14.53
CA GLU A 813 4.47 8.76 -15.96
C GLU A 813 3.50 9.80 -16.55
N ALA A 814 2.81 10.59 -15.72
CA ALA A 814 1.76 11.49 -16.18
C ALA A 814 2.29 12.64 -17.05
N PHE A 815 3.51 13.13 -16.78
CA PHE A 815 4.08 14.26 -17.50
C PHE A 815 4.33 13.92 -18.96
N TRP A 816 5.16 12.91 -19.26
CA TRP A 816 5.47 12.56 -20.65
C TRP A 816 4.26 11.96 -21.37
N LEU A 817 3.37 11.22 -20.68
CA LEU A 817 2.14 10.70 -21.28
C LEU A 817 1.24 11.82 -21.81
N ALA A 818 1.14 12.95 -21.09
CA ALA A 818 0.35 14.09 -21.55
C ALA A 818 0.84 14.64 -22.89
N PHE A 819 2.16 14.69 -23.10
CA PHE A 819 2.76 15.11 -24.36
C PHE A 819 2.53 14.09 -25.48
N GLU A 820 2.77 12.81 -25.21
CA GLU A 820 2.59 11.74 -26.21
C GLU A 820 1.13 11.62 -26.65
N LEU A 821 0.17 11.69 -25.72
CA LEU A 821 -1.26 11.66 -26.05
C LEU A 821 -1.73 12.90 -26.83
N ALA A 822 -1.15 14.07 -26.54
CA ALA A 822 -1.44 15.30 -27.26
C ALA A 822 -0.70 15.41 -28.61
N GLY A 823 0.21 14.48 -28.92
CA GLY A 823 1.03 14.53 -30.12
C GLY A 823 2.03 15.70 -30.14
N ILE A 824 2.43 16.19 -28.97
CA ILE A 824 3.41 17.28 -28.83
C ILE A 824 4.79 16.68 -28.57
N PRO A 825 5.84 17.08 -29.30
CA PRO A 825 7.19 16.57 -29.06
C PRO A 825 7.68 16.86 -27.64
N TYR A 826 8.36 15.87 -27.05
CA TYR A 826 9.01 15.96 -25.73
C TYR A 826 10.38 15.29 -25.78
N ALA A 827 11.24 15.58 -24.80
CA ALA A 827 12.58 15.04 -24.71
C ALA A 827 12.88 14.45 -23.33
N PHE A 828 13.44 13.24 -23.36
CA PHE A 828 14.17 12.68 -22.23
C PHE A 828 15.66 12.99 -22.36
N SER A 829 16.38 13.01 -21.23
CA SER A 829 17.84 13.02 -21.20
C SER A 829 18.37 11.84 -22.05
N PRO A 830 19.42 12.06 -22.87
CA PRO A 830 19.98 10.99 -23.71
C PRO A 830 20.69 9.90 -22.91
N TRP A 831 20.89 10.11 -21.62
CA TRP A 831 21.62 9.21 -20.72
C TRP A 831 20.65 8.39 -19.87
N ASN A 832 21.06 7.16 -19.54
CA ASN A 832 20.37 6.37 -18.54
C ASN A 832 20.57 6.97 -17.14
N CYS A 833 19.74 6.58 -16.17
CA CYS A 833 20.02 6.89 -14.79
C CYS A 833 21.27 6.14 -14.29
N GLY A 834 22.02 6.77 -13.39
CA GLY A 834 22.97 6.08 -12.51
C GLY A 834 22.38 5.86 -11.12
N VAL A 835 23.14 5.21 -10.23
CA VAL A 835 22.86 5.21 -8.80
C VAL A 835 24.12 5.51 -8.00
N VAL A 836 23.92 6.11 -6.82
CA VAL A 836 24.99 6.33 -5.83
C VAL A 836 25.09 5.13 -4.88
N SER A 837 26.31 4.80 -4.45
CA SER A 837 26.59 3.61 -3.64
C SER A 837 26.04 3.66 -2.21
N LEU A 838 25.59 2.53 -1.69
CA LEU A 838 25.50 2.28 -0.25
C LEU A 838 26.89 2.05 0.37
N PRO A 839 27.06 2.21 1.71
CA PRO A 839 28.36 2.17 2.38
C PRO A 839 29.22 0.92 2.09
N ASP A 840 28.59 -0.24 1.88
CA ASP A 840 29.27 -1.54 1.73
C ASP A 840 29.32 -2.06 0.28
N ASP A 841 28.75 -1.32 -0.69
CA ASP A 841 28.60 -1.82 -2.07
C ASP A 841 29.93 -2.18 -2.72
N ALA A 842 30.95 -1.34 -2.56
CA ALA A 842 32.27 -1.57 -3.18
C ALA A 842 32.92 -2.90 -2.70
N ALA A 843 32.63 -3.32 -1.46
CA ALA A 843 33.14 -4.55 -0.88
C ALA A 843 32.30 -5.78 -1.27
N LEU A 844 30.97 -5.60 -1.35
CA LEU A 844 30.03 -6.68 -1.63
C LEU A 844 29.91 -6.99 -3.14
N HIS A 845 29.96 -5.97 -3.99
CA HIS A 845 29.75 -6.06 -5.43
C HIS A 845 30.59 -4.99 -6.19
N PRO A 846 31.76 -5.35 -6.75
CA PRO A 846 32.67 -4.37 -7.34
C PRO A 846 32.13 -3.61 -8.56
N THR A 847 31.18 -4.18 -9.28
CA THR A 847 30.62 -3.62 -10.53
C THR A 847 29.14 -3.28 -10.44
N THR A 848 28.53 -3.39 -9.25
CA THR A 848 27.10 -3.15 -9.04
C THR A 848 26.93 -2.21 -7.86
N LEU A 849 26.23 -1.11 -8.09
CA LEU A 849 25.88 -0.16 -7.05
C LEU A 849 24.39 -0.24 -6.77
N CYS A 850 24.03 -0.07 -5.51
CA CYS A 850 22.67 -0.05 -4.99
C CYS A 850 22.45 1.27 -4.27
N GLY A 851 21.36 1.96 -4.56
CA GLY A 851 21.05 3.19 -3.84
C GLY A 851 20.22 4.18 -4.63
N SER A 852 20.40 5.46 -4.31
CA SER A 852 19.55 6.53 -4.83
C SER A 852 19.91 6.88 -6.27
N LEU A 853 18.91 7.31 -7.04
CA LEU A 853 19.08 7.69 -8.45
C LEU A 853 20.04 8.88 -8.59
N ALA A 854 20.93 8.79 -9.56
CA ALA A 854 21.79 9.87 -10.02
C ALA A 854 21.47 10.16 -11.49
N GLN A 855 21.44 11.43 -11.85
CA GLN A 855 21.13 11.89 -13.20
C GLN A 855 22.28 12.72 -13.74
N TYR A 856 22.52 12.58 -15.05
CA TYR A 856 23.62 13.21 -15.75
C TYR A 856 23.17 14.45 -16.51
N TRP A 857 24.09 15.38 -16.69
CA TRP A 857 23.85 16.55 -17.52
C TRP A 857 23.55 16.13 -18.97
N PRO A 858 22.51 16.70 -19.62
CA PRO A 858 22.04 16.22 -20.93
C PRO A 858 23.02 16.48 -22.07
N ASP A 859 23.71 17.62 -22.09
CA ASP A 859 24.53 18.06 -23.24
C ASP A 859 26.03 18.11 -22.97
N LEU A 860 26.83 17.76 -23.97
CA LEU A 860 28.30 17.87 -24.02
C LEU A 860 29.09 16.67 -23.45
N ASN A 861 30.35 16.65 -23.90
CA ASN A 861 31.44 15.71 -23.68
C ASN A 861 31.86 15.52 -22.21
N LYS A 862 31.15 16.10 -21.23
CA LYS A 862 31.47 16.01 -19.80
C LYS A 862 30.63 14.95 -19.12
N ASN A 863 31.30 14.02 -18.44
CA ASN A 863 30.71 12.92 -17.69
C ASN A 863 30.30 13.38 -16.27
N ASP A 864 29.54 14.47 -16.18
CA ASP A 864 29.26 15.15 -14.93
C ASP A 864 27.89 14.72 -14.37
N VAL A 865 27.89 14.18 -13.14
CA VAL A 865 26.67 13.96 -12.37
C VAL A 865 26.04 15.32 -12.10
N PHE A 866 24.78 15.47 -12.45
CA PHE A 866 24.09 16.75 -12.36
C PHE A 866 23.23 16.85 -11.10
N PHE A 867 22.44 15.82 -10.79
CA PHE A 867 21.77 15.71 -9.50
C PHE A 867 21.62 14.28 -9.01
N VAL A 868 21.33 14.13 -7.72
CA VAL A 868 21.00 12.86 -7.06
C VAL A 868 19.66 13.01 -6.34
N ASN A 869 18.76 12.03 -6.49
CA ASN A 869 17.56 11.94 -5.66
C ASN A 869 17.99 11.67 -4.21
N GLY A 870 17.84 12.65 -3.32
CA GLY A 870 18.57 12.65 -2.06
C GLY A 870 17.82 12.07 -0.87
N ASN A 871 16.64 11.43 -1.04
CA ASN A 871 15.83 11.03 0.10
C ASN A 871 16.61 10.13 1.10
N ALA A 872 17.35 9.15 0.59
CA ALA A 872 18.15 8.28 1.47
C ALA A 872 19.44 8.94 1.99
N VAL A 873 19.84 10.08 1.40
CA VAL A 873 21.14 10.75 1.64
C VAL A 873 21.00 11.92 2.61
N VAL A 874 19.97 12.77 2.47
CA VAL A 874 19.85 14.03 3.22
C VAL A 874 18.62 14.10 4.12
N ASN A 875 17.74 13.09 4.11
CA ASN A 875 16.50 13.12 4.89
C ASN A 875 16.74 12.85 6.38
N VAL A 876 16.74 13.95 7.15
CA VAL A 876 16.82 13.97 8.61
C VAL A 876 15.53 13.47 9.30
N TYR A 877 14.40 13.41 8.60
CA TYR A 877 13.07 13.10 9.13
C TYR A 877 12.59 11.66 8.83
N ARG A 878 13.46 10.70 8.49
CA ARG A 878 13.00 9.39 7.96
C ARG A 878 12.08 8.64 8.95
N LEU A 879 10.85 8.36 8.50
CA LEU A 879 9.82 7.55 9.17
C LEU A 879 10.20 6.06 9.14
N GLY A 880 10.34 5.44 10.32
CA GLY A 880 10.52 3.99 10.47
C GLY A 880 11.01 3.53 11.85
N ASP A 881 11.54 4.44 12.67
CA ASP A 881 12.12 4.16 13.98
C ASP A 881 11.44 4.91 15.14
N GLY A 882 10.46 5.77 14.86
CA GLY A 882 9.59 6.39 15.86
C GLY A 882 10.28 7.30 16.89
N ARG A 883 11.59 7.58 16.76
CA ARG A 883 12.38 8.24 17.82
C ARG A 883 13.62 9.00 17.31
N HIS A 884 13.47 9.89 16.34
CA HIS A 884 14.48 10.94 16.21
C HIS A 884 14.00 12.20 16.92
N THR A 885 14.12 12.21 18.25
CA THR A 885 14.30 13.46 19.01
C THR A 885 15.77 13.90 19.01
N ASP A 886 16.69 13.02 18.61
CA ASP A 886 18.11 13.33 18.43
C ASP A 886 18.45 13.52 16.94
N TRP A 887 18.12 14.71 16.45
CA TRP A 887 18.44 15.15 15.09
C TRP A 887 19.95 15.14 14.82
N ALA A 888 20.77 15.35 15.84
CA ALA A 888 22.22 15.37 15.72
C ALA A 888 22.78 13.98 15.44
N ALA A 889 22.31 12.95 16.16
CA ALA A 889 22.70 11.56 15.90
C ALA A 889 22.28 11.10 14.49
N ARG A 890 21.06 11.46 14.07
CA ARG A 890 20.58 11.15 12.71
C ARG A 890 21.43 11.85 11.65
N ALA A 891 21.71 13.14 11.81
CA ALA A 891 22.57 13.88 10.91
C ALA A 891 23.99 13.30 10.85
N ALA A 892 24.57 12.90 11.99
CA ALA A 892 25.89 12.25 12.03
C ALA A 892 25.89 10.91 11.26
N SER A 893 24.84 10.09 11.42
CA SER A 893 24.68 8.85 10.67
C SER A 893 24.57 9.10 9.15
N LEU A 894 23.82 10.12 8.74
CA LEU A 894 23.71 10.49 7.33
C LEU A 894 25.05 10.97 6.76
N VAL A 895 25.77 11.83 7.50
CA VAL A 895 27.10 12.32 7.08
C VAL A 895 28.09 11.17 6.93
N ALA A 896 28.08 10.22 7.86
CA ALA A 896 28.93 9.03 7.78
C ALA A 896 28.57 8.12 6.58
N ALA A 897 27.31 8.16 6.13
CA ALA A 897 26.79 7.36 5.03
C ALA A 897 26.76 8.10 3.68
N ILE A 898 27.37 9.29 3.56
CA ILE A 898 27.40 10.02 2.29
C ILE A 898 28.10 9.14 1.22
N PRO A 899 27.43 8.89 0.08
CA PRO A 899 27.97 8.05 -0.98
C PRO A 899 29.33 8.53 -1.49
N LYS A 900 30.19 7.57 -1.82
CA LYS A 900 31.53 7.82 -2.39
C LYS A 900 31.63 7.43 -3.85
N LEU A 901 30.78 6.51 -4.31
CA LEU A 901 30.78 6.02 -5.68
C LEU A 901 29.45 6.31 -6.36
N VAL A 902 29.51 6.41 -7.68
CA VAL A 902 28.36 6.56 -8.58
C VAL A 902 28.55 5.67 -9.81
N THR A 903 27.45 5.18 -10.35
CA THR A 903 27.44 4.42 -11.61
C THR A 903 27.85 5.35 -12.75
N PRO A 904 28.90 5.05 -13.54
CA PRO A 904 29.32 5.89 -14.67
C PRO A 904 28.18 6.19 -15.67
N ARG A 905 28.23 7.36 -16.34
CA ARG A 905 27.26 7.72 -17.39
C ARG A 905 27.30 6.70 -18.52
N HIS A 906 26.12 6.22 -18.89
CA HIS A 906 25.94 5.25 -19.95
C HIS A 906 24.62 5.51 -20.69
N THR A 907 24.50 4.97 -21.90
CA THR A 907 23.27 5.03 -22.68
C THR A 907 22.27 4.01 -22.18
N ARG A 908 20.99 4.33 -22.34
CA ARG A 908 19.88 3.48 -21.89
C ARG A 908 19.84 2.15 -22.66
N HIS A 909 19.66 1.05 -21.93
CA HIS A 909 19.61 -0.30 -22.49
C HIS A 909 18.79 -1.25 -21.58
N PRO A 910 18.29 -2.39 -22.10
CA PRO A 910 17.58 -3.37 -21.29
C PRO A 910 18.50 -4.03 -20.24
N THR A 911 18.03 -4.19 -19.01
CA THR A 911 18.79 -4.82 -17.93
C THR A 911 18.49 -6.32 -17.79
N SER A 912 19.42 -7.08 -17.22
CA SER A 912 19.21 -8.50 -16.90
C SER A 912 18.03 -8.74 -15.95
N GLN A 913 17.15 -9.68 -16.29
CA GLN A 913 16.08 -10.16 -15.39
C GLN A 913 16.63 -10.94 -14.19
N ASN A 914 17.83 -11.54 -14.31
CA ASN A 914 18.46 -12.25 -13.21
C ASN A 914 19.20 -11.26 -12.30
N ARG A 915 18.52 -10.79 -11.25
CA ARG A 915 19.06 -9.83 -10.28
C ARG A 915 19.93 -10.44 -9.17
N GLN A 916 20.14 -11.76 -9.16
CA GLN A 916 20.99 -12.47 -8.18
C GLN A 916 20.67 -12.14 -6.71
N GLY A 917 19.40 -11.85 -6.39
CA GLY A 917 18.95 -11.50 -5.03
C GLY A 917 19.15 -10.03 -4.65
N LEU A 918 19.72 -9.20 -5.52
CA LEU A 918 19.82 -7.76 -5.33
C LEU A 918 18.47 -7.07 -5.61
N ASP A 919 18.13 -6.11 -4.76
CA ASP A 919 16.84 -5.41 -4.85
C ASP A 919 16.76 -4.49 -6.08
N GLN A 920 15.58 -3.91 -6.31
CA GLN A 920 15.30 -3.05 -7.46
C GLN A 920 16.05 -1.71 -7.49
N THR A 921 16.71 -1.32 -6.39
CA THR A 921 17.51 -0.09 -6.32
C THR A 921 18.89 -0.24 -6.96
N CYS A 922 19.32 -1.47 -7.24
CA CYS A 922 20.64 -1.77 -7.78
C CYS A 922 20.72 -1.69 -9.31
N LEU A 923 21.84 -1.18 -9.83
CA LEU A 923 22.21 -1.24 -11.25
C LEU A 923 23.33 -2.28 -11.43
N LEU A 924 23.01 -3.35 -12.14
CA LEU A 924 23.82 -4.57 -12.17
C LEU A 924 24.91 -4.50 -13.24
N GLY A 925 26.17 -4.56 -12.83
CA GLY A 925 27.28 -4.65 -13.78
C GLY A 925 27.60 -3.35 -14.53
N GLU A 926 27.00 -2.23 -14.14
CA GLU A 926 27.23 -0.90 -14.76
C GLU A 926 28.54 -0.23 -14.33
N GLY A 927 29.26 -0.84 -13.38
CA GLY A 927 30.50 -0.32 -12.84
C GLY A 927 30.31 0.74 -11.76
N ALA A 928 31.44 1.22 -11.22
CA ALA A 928 31.50 2.22 -10.18
C ALA A 928 32.66 3.19 -10.44
N THR A 929 32.43 4.48 -10.27
CA THR A 929 33.46 5.53 -10.32
C THR A 929 33.27 6.49 -9.14
N ASP A 930 34.30 7.26 -8.80
CA ASP A 930 34.21 8.23 -7.72
C ASP A 930 33.19 9.32 -8.03
N ILE A 931 32.33 9.62 -7.06
CA ILE A 931 31.44 10.77 -7.15
C ILE A 931 32.27 12.07 -7.01
N PRO A 932 31.91 13.17 -7.69
CA PRO A 932 32.68 14.42 -7.57
C PRO A 932 32.83 14.85 -6.11
N PRO A 933 34.03 15.29 -5.66
CA PRO A 933 34.25 15.68 -4.26
C PRO A 933 33.27 16.75 -3.75
N ALA A 934 32.85 17.66 -4.62
CA ALA A 934 31.85 18.69 -4.31
C ALA A 934 30.53 18.10 -3.79
N PHE A 935 30.15 16.88 -4.21
CA PHE A 935 28.95 16.20 -3.73
C PHE A 935 28.98 15.95 -2.23
N GLN A 936 30.13 15.57 -1.67
CA GLN A 936 30.30 15.34 -0.23
C GLN A 936 29.99 16.61 0.55
N ASP A 937 30.60 17.73 0.13
CA ASP A 937 30.40 19.02 0.80
C ASP A 937 28.95 19.51 0.68
N ILE A 938 28.33 19.34 -0.49
CA ILE A 938 26.92 19.72 -0.72
C ILE A 938 26.00 18.88 0.16
N ALA A 939 26.15 17.55 0.13
CA ALA A 939 25.31 16.64 0.91
C ALA A 939 25.44 16.90 2.41
N GLU A 940 26.66 17.06 2.93
CA GLU A 940 26.87 17.39 4.33
C GLU A 940 26.23 18.74 4.68
N ARG A 941 26.47 19.81 3.90
CA ARG A 941 25.82 21.10 4.13
C ARG A 941 24.31 20.97 4.18
N ARG A 942 23.72 20.21 3.26
CA ARG A 942 22.28 20.01 3.21
C ARG A 942 21.74 19.27 4.44
N ILE A 943 22.44 18.23 4.91
CA ILE A 943 22.12 17.50 6.14
C ILE A 943 22.18 18.43 7.36
N ARG A 944 23.28 19.19 7.50
CA ARG A 944 23.49 20.10 8.65
C ARG A 944 22.46 21.23 8.69
N ARG A 945 22.07 21.77 7.53
CA ARG A 945 20.99 22.76 7.43
C ARG A 945 19.64 22.17 7.85
N GLY A 946 19.33 20.95 7.38
CA GLY A 946 18.11 20.23 7.79
C GLY A 946 18.06 20.02 9.30
N GLN A 947 19.16 19.55 9.89
CA GLN A 947 19.30 19.38 11.33
C GLN A 947 19.06 20.70 12.09
N ALA A 948 19.69 21.80 11.64
CA ALA A 948 19.58 23.09 12.33
C ALA A 948 18.15 23.66 12.36
N ILE A 949 17.32 23.33 11.36
CA ILE A 949 15.92 23.73 11.31
C ILE A 949 15.11 22.98 12.36
N GLU A 950 15.31 21.67 12.46
CA GLU A 950 14.66 20.83 13.47
C GLU A 950 15.09 21.19 14.90
N ASP A 951 16.39 21.44 15.11
CA ASP A 951 16.93 21.90 16.40
C ASP A 951 16.30 23.24 16.84
N ARG A 952 15.95 24.12 15.89
CA ARG A 952 15.27 25.39 16.16
C ARG A 952 13.79 25.18 16.50
N ALA A 953 13.10 24.29 15.78
CA ALA A 953 11.72 23.92 16.07
C ALA A 953 11.59 23.34 17.50
N ALA A 954 12.46 22.39 17.85
CA ALA A 954 12.50 21.78 19.18
C ALA A 954 12.76 22.82 20.31
N LYS A 955 13.63 23.81 20.07
CA LYS A 955 13.88 24.91 21.03
C LYS A 955 12.66 25.81 21.21
N ASN A 956 11.98 26.17 20.13
CA ASN A 956 10.78 27.00 20.20
C ASN A 956 9.64 26.31 20.96
N ASP A 957 9.45 25.01 20.75
CA ASP A 957 8.47 24.22 21.51
C ASP A 957 8.82 24.18 23.00
N SER A 958 10.10 24.00 23.35
CA SER A 958 10.55 24.04 24.75
C SER A 958 10.33 25.41 25.40
N MET A 959 10.48 26.51 24.65
CA MET A 959 10.28 27.87 25.13
C MET A 959 8.79 28.20 25.30
N TRP A 960 7.93 27.71 24.40
CA TRP A 960 6.47 27.82 24.54
C TRP A 960 5.96 27.04 25.75
N VAL A 961 6.44 25.82 25.97
CA VAL A 961 6.10 25.03 27.18
C VAL A 961 6.49 25.78 28.44
N ASN A 962 7.69 26.36 28.49
CA ASN A 962 8.13 27.16 29.64
C ASN A 962 7.31 28.45 29.82
N THR A 963 6.94 29.14 28.74
CA THR A 963 6.15 30.38 28.80
C THR A 963 4.70 30.13 29.21
N VAL A 964 4.09 29.02 28.77
CA VAL A 964 2.75 28.58 29.21
C VAL A 964 2.78 28.13 30.67
N HIS A 965 3.88 27.52 31.12
CA HIS A 965 4.09 27.16 32.52
C HIS A 965 4.24 28.42 33.41
N ASP A 966 4.97 29.44 32.96
CA ASP A 966 5.12 30.72 33.68
C ASP A 966 3.82 31.56 33.69
N LEU A 967 3.07 31.57 32.60
CA LEU A 967 1.75 32.22 32.53
C LEU A 967 0.70 31.48 33.38
N GLY A 968 0.78 30.14 33.47
CA GLY A 968 -0.03 29.32 34.36
C GLY A 968 0.25 29.59 35.84
N GLN A 969 1.51 29.84 36.22
CA GLN A 969 1.87 30.24 37.58
C GLN A 969 1.39 31.66 37.94
N LEU A 970 1.46 32.61 37.00
CA LEU A 970 0.97 33.98 37.19
C LEU A 970 -0.57 34.06 37.34
N HIS A 971 -1.32 33.19 36.65
CA HIS A 971 -2.78 33.12 36.81
C HIS A 971 -3.18 32.47 38.16
N THR A 972 -2.42 31.47 38.60
CA THR A 972 -2.66 30.80 39.89
C THR A 972 -2.33 31.72 41.08
N LEU A 973 -1.29 32.56 40.99
CA LEU A 973 -0.95 33.55 42.01
C LEU A 973 -1.94 34.73 42.12
N LYS A 974 -2.62 35.11 41.03
CA LYS A 974 -3.68 36.14 41.08
C LYS A 974 -4.98 35.62 41.70
N LEU A 975 -5.33 34.35 41.48
CA LEU A 975 -6.51 33.72 42.06
C LEU A 975 -6.37 33.42 43.57
N VAL A 976 -5.16 33.19 44.07
CA VAL A 976 -4.90 32.99 45.50
C VAL A 976 -4.90 34.31 46.29
N ARG A 977 -4.50 35.44 45.67
CA ARG A 977 -4.53 36.76 46.34
C ARG A 977 -5.90 37.44 46.43
N GLN A 978 -6.91 36.96 45.70
CA GLN A 978 -8.30 37.43 45.84
C GLN A 978 -9.13 36.59 46.84
N ARG A 979 -8.54 35.59 47.48
CA ARG A 979 -9.20 34.72 48.48
C ARG A 979 -8.47 34.63 49.84
N CYS A 980 -7.55 35.55 50.12
CA CYS A 980 -7.01 35.77 51.47
C CYS A 980 -7.47 37.11 52.02
#